data_AF-A0A924S0C5-F1
#
_entry.id   AF-A0A924S0C5-F1
#
_cell.length_a   1.000
_cell.length_b   1.000
_cell.length_c   1.000
_cell.angle_alpha   90.00
_cell.angle_beta   90.00
_cell.angle_gamma   90.00
#
_symmetry.space_group_name_H-M   'P 1'
#
loop_
_entity.id
_entity.type
_entity.pdbx_description
1 polymer ?
#
loop_
_entity_poly.entity_id
_entity_poly.type
_entity_poly.pdbx_seq_one_letter_code
_entity_poly.pdbx_strand_id
1 'polypeptide(L)'
;MKKLFLCLSITLLFSSAFAQDITLKGQWKVKIDSLDNGSKENWQHQKDFGKQSILLPGTLDDAKIGSKPSLDSTVLNKEIMTKLTRKHSYVGIAWYQKEINISKNIENGEIFLERVIWKTDCYIDGKLIGTQESLSAPHRFNTGTLKAGKHTVVLKIDNSKQHEISLNNMAHAYTDGTQIIWNGVIGDMRLIVEKDAIIEGLRIYSDLATKMVKLNTNIDNKTSSKKTVIIKVWNGNQILETKSFPLNAVKNKINTEIQLQKVIEWSEFSPKVYRLSIEILDKKGKIIVQKASNFGFRKLGNIDAHLSLNGKRIFLRGTLDCNIYPLEGHPPMEKAGWVKVFETAKNYGLNHIRFHSWCPPEAAFSVADSLGLYLQVELPLWELNIGKNKTTSAFLKAEAQNILKNYGNHPSFCFFSLGNELEGDFDWLNNLVSELKEQDNRRFYTATTFTFQNNHGKWPEPNDDFFITQYTAKGWVRGQGVFNSEKPNFITDYRKSVEGISIPIITHEIGQYSVFPNLNEIKKYTGVLDPLNFKAVRHDMQKKNLIHLADSFTLASGKFAVNLYKEEIERALKTSNISGFQLLDLHDFSGQGTALVGLLDAFWDSKGLITPGEFRNFCSPVVPLLRFEKASYKNNEDFNATVQVSNFGSEILDAEIHYEVTTNSGLIMFSGILPKTKIGFGASSLGDINLDLSKIKQAEALKIKISIPHTVYQNHWTIWVYPAEQKSINNTVLFTTSKDEAFKALSLGKTVILNPDTSQIIGVDGRFTSVFWSPVHFPNQPGTMGILCNPVHPAFNAFPTEFYSNWQWWDLITNSKTMIIDSLPQIEQPIVRVIDNFFKNRKMASVIEARMGEGKLIVCSMDITHNLDNRIEAKQLRYSLLKYASGQGFNPTVKITEAQLSSIIK
;
A
#
# COMPACT_ATOMS: atom_id res chain seq x y z
N MET A 1 -15.70 22.61 -14.60
CA MET A 1 -14.97 23.29 -15.69
C MET A 1 -13.48 23.06 -15.50
N LYS A 2 -12.86 22.33 -16.44
CA LYS A 2 -11.46 21.89 -16.41
C LYS A 2 -10.53 23.08 -16.69
N LYS A 3 -9.74 23.51 -15.72
CA LYS A 3 -8.48 24.23 -15.98
C LYS A 3 -7.34 23.24 -15.71
N LEU A 4 -6.89 22.61 -16.78
CA LEU A 4 -5.69 21.79 -16.83
C LEU A 4 -4.50 22.75 -16.62
N PHE A 5 -4.00 22.86 -15.38
CA PHE A 5 -2.71 23.50 -15.15
C PHE A 5 -1.63 22.52 -15.62
N LEU A 6 -1.27 22.64 -16.90
CA LEU A 6 -0.08 22.05 -17.46
C LEU A 6 1.11 22.77 -16.80
N CYS A 7 1.55 22.29 -15.63
CA CYS A 7 2.86 22.64 -15.11
C CYS A 7 3.89 22.05 -16.07
N LEU A 8 4.32 22.85 -17.05
CA LEU A 8 5.56 22.61 -17.77
C LEU A 8 6.66 22.56 -16.71
N SER A 9 7.04 21.36 -16.30
CA SER A 9 8.34 21.06 -15.74
C SER A 9 9.35 21.40 -16.83
N ILE A 10 9.81 22.66 -16.85
CA ILE A 10 10.94 23.04 -17.68
C ILE A 10 12.12 22.22 -17.16
N THR A 11 12.42 21.14 -17.86
CA THR A 11 13.74 20.50 -17.87
C THR A 11 14.74 21.54 -18.33
N LEU A 12 15.21 22.34 -17.39
CA LEU A 12 16.37 23.20 -17.60
C LEU A 12 17.58 22.29 -17.70
N LEU A 13 17.90 21.92 -18.95
CA LEU A 13 19.24 21.61 -19.41
C LEU A 13 20.12 22.84 -19.14
N PHE A 14 20.55 23.03 -17.91
CA PHE A 14 21.73 23.83 -17.65
C PHE A 14 22.93 22.98 -18.05
N SER A 15 23.59 23.39 -19.13
CA SER A 15 24.94 22.95 -19.46
C SER A 15 25.81 23.09 -18.22
N SER A 16 26.13 21.97 -17.58
CA SER A 16 27.05 21.88 -16.47
C SER A 16 28.45 22.24 -16.98
N ALA A 17 28.81 23.51 -16.88
CA ALA A 17 30.19 23.93 -17.05
C ALA A 17 31.01 23.45 -15.82
N PHE A 18 31.57 22.24 -15.94
CA PHE A 18 32.75 21.69 -15.25
C PHE A 18 32.63 21.02 -13.85
N ALA A 19 32.26 19.74 -13.84
CA ALA A 19 33.21 18.62 -13.69
C ALA A 19 33.02 17.75 -14.94
N GLN A 20 34.08 17.27 -15.59
CA GLN A 20 33.92 16.47 -16.81
C GLN A 20 33.59 15.04 -16.36
N ASP A 21 32.37 14.83 -15.86
CA ASP A 21 31.91 13.51 -15.45
C ASP A 21 31.99 12.58 -16.65
N ILE A 22 32.77 11.52 -16.52
CA ILE A 22 32.90 10.52 -17.57
C ILE A 22 31.79 9.50 -17.33
N THR A 23 30.85 9.41 -18.27
CA THR A 23 29.77 8.43 -18.19
C THR A 23 30.33 7.01 -18.18
N LEU A 24 29.84 6.19 -17.27
CA LEU A 24 30.09 4.75 -17.25
C LEU A 24 28.94 3.98 -17.91
N LYS A 25 27.84 4.66 -18.27
CA LYS A 25 26.67 4.07 -18.94
C LYS A 25 26.99 3.55 -20.34
N GLY A 26 26.23 2.58 -20.81
CA GLY A 26 26.36 1.95 -22.12
C GLY A 26 26.74 0.48 -22.01
N GLN A 27 27.38 -0.04 -23.05
CA GLN A 27 27.71 -1.46 -23.14
C GLN A 27 28.89 -1.82 -22.20
N TRP A 28 28.74 -2.95 -21.51
CA TRP A 28 29.74 -3.60 -20.67
C TRP A 28 29.90 -5.05 -21.11
N LYS A 29 31.08 -5.62 -20.90
CA LYS A 29 31.26 -7.08 -20.94
C LYS A 29 30.87 -7.67 -19.59
N VAL A 30 30.31 -8.87 -19.58
CA VAL A 30 29.85 -9.51 -18.34
C VAL A 30 30.20 -10.99 -18.30
N LYS A 31 30.60 -11.47 -17.11
CA LYS A 31 30.85 -12.89 -16.84
C LYS A 31 30.22 -13.27 -15.50
N ILE A 32 29.34 -14.27 -15.53
CA ILE A 32 28.80 -14.89 -14.31
C ILE A 32 29.90 -15.73 -13.66
N ASP A 33 30.01 -15.63 -12.34
CA ASP A 33 30.97 -16.35 -11.51
C ASP A 33 30.24 -17.20 -10.47
N SER A 34 29.44 -18.16 -10.96
CA SER A 34 28.62 -19.04 -10.12
C SER A 34 29.42 -19.96 -9.19
N LEU A 35 30.74 -20.07 -9.39
CA LEU A 35 31.63 -20.91 -8.60
C LEU A 35 32.64 -20.10 -7.75
N ASP A 36 32.55 -18.76 -7.76
CA ASP A 36 33.49 -17.84 -7.10
C ASP A 36 34.96 -18.20 -7.38
N ASN A 37 35.29 -18.31 -8.66
CA ASN A 37 36.64 -18.57 -9.16
C ASN A 37 37.29 -17.32 -9.75
N GLY A 38 36.53 -16.27 -10.05
CA GLY A 38 37.06 -15.11 -10.76
C GLY A 38 38.19 -14.39 -10.03
N SER A 39 38.10 -14.27 -8.70
CA SER A 39 39.20 -13.70 -7.90
C SER A 39 40.44 -14.62 -7.87
N LYS A 40 40.25 -15.95 -7.85
CA LYS A 40 41.35 -16.94 -7.85
C LYS A 40 42.07 -16.98 -9.21
N GLU A 41 41.30 -16.80 -10.28
CA GLU A 41 41.77 -16.77 -11.67
C GLU A 41 42.18 -15.36 -12.14
N ASN A 42 42.23 -14.38 -11.23
CA ASN A 42 42.68 -13.02 -11.51
C ASN A 42 41.90 -12.32 -12.64
N TRP A 43 40.58 -12.48 -12.67
CA TRP A 43 39.73 -11.89 -13.72
C TRP A 43 39.83 -10.37 -13.77
N GLN A 44 40.13 -9.69 -12.66
CA GLN A 44 40.38 -8.25 -12.65
C GLN A 44 41.53 -7.82 -13.59
N HIS A 45 42.45 -8.72 -13.94
CA HIS A 45 43.58 -8.46 -14.86
C HIS A 45 43.33 -8.97 -16.30
N GLN A 46 42.22 -9.66 -16.56
CA GLN A 46 41.93 -10.15 -17.90
C GLN A 46 41.64 -8.99 -18.86
N LYS A 47 42.19 -9.06 -20.07
CA LYS A 47 42.02 -8.00 -21.08
C LYS A 47 40.65 -7.99 -21.75
N ASP A 48 39.95 -9.13 -21.76
CA ASP A 48 38.63 -9.28 -22.36
C ASP A 48 37.84 -10.38 -21.63
N PHE A 49 36.61 -10.07 -21.21
CA PHE A 49 35.67 -11.04 -20.62
C PHE A 49 34.91 -11.87 -21.67
N GLY A 50 35.17 -11.64 -22.95
CA GLY A 50 34.62 -12.41 -24.06
C GLY A 50 33.41 -11.73 -24.72
N LYS A 51 32.53 -12.53 -25.32
CA LYS A 51 31.47 -11.99 -26.19
C LYS A 51 30.22 -11.52 -25.44
N GLN A 52 29.93 -12.08 -24.26
CA GLN A 52 28.73 -11.74 -23.50
C GLN A 52 28.77 -10.26 -23.09
N SER A 53 27.72 -9.51 -23.43
CA SER A 53 27.62 -8.09 -23.09
C SER A 53 26.27 -7.78 -22.47
N ILE A 54 26.25 -6.70 -21.70
CA ILE A 54 25.08 -6.16 -21.02
C ILE A 54 25.07 -4.63 -21.19
N LEU A 55 23.88 -4.05 -21.22
CA LEU A 55 23.72 -2.60 -21.12
C LEU A 55 23.61 -2.25 -19.63
N LEU A 56 24.53 -1.44 -19.12
CA LEU A 56 24.40 -0.83 -17.79
C LEU A 56 24.17 0.68 -17.96
N PRO A 57 23.26 1.31 -17.19
CA PRO A 57 22.52 0.73 -16.08
C PRO A 57 21.45 -0.27 -16.55
N GLY A 58 21.27 -1.35 -15.79
CA GLY A 58 20.44 -2.51 -16.13
C GLY A 58 20.82 -3.74 -15.30
N THR A 59 20.12 -4.84 -15.53
CA THR A 59 20.25 -6.09 -14.77
C THR A 59 20.53 -7.29 -15.67
N LEU A 60 21.02 -8.39 -15.09
CA LEU A 60 21.17 -9.65 -15.81
C LEU A 60 19.83 -10.17 -16.37
N ASP A 61 18.72 -9.92 -15.67
CA ASP A 61 17.36 -10.27 -16.12
C ASP A 61 17.00 -9.50 -17.41
N ASP A 62 17.32 -8.20 -17.50
CA ASP A 62 17.15 -7.39 -18.74
C ASP A 62 17.94 -7.97 -19.91
N ALA A 63 19.17 -8.43 -19.63
CA ALA A 63 20.05 -9.06 -20.59
C ALA A 63 19.71 -10.54 -20.87
N LYS A 64 18.68 -11.09 -20.21
CA LYS A 64 18.25 -12.50 -20.31
C LYS A 64 19.36 -13.51 -19.95
N ILE A 65 20.21 -13.15 -19.00
CA ILE A 65 21.32 -13.97 -18.53
C ILE A 65 20.93 -14.60 -17.18
N GLY A 66 20.87 -15.92 -17.12
CA GLY A 66 20.49 -16.65 -15.91
C GLY A 66 19.67 -17.90 -16.23
N SER A 67 19.25 -18.60 -15.18
CA SER A 67 18.45 -19.83 -15.29
C SER A 67 16.98 -19.51 -15.59
N LYS A 68 16.34 -20.31 -16.44
CA LYS A 68 14.88 -20.25 -16.66
C LYS A 68 14.13 -21.02 -15.57
N PRO A 69 12.90 -20.62 -15.22
CA PRO A 69 12.09 -21.36 -14.26
C PRO A 69 11.67 -22.72 -14.82
N SER A 70 11.51 -23.70 -13.94
CA SER A 70 11.01 -25.05 -14.26
C SER A 70 9.54 -25.27 -13.89
N LEU A 71 8.79 -24.19 -13.65
CA LEU A 71 7.40 -24.22 -13.15
C LEU A 71 6.38 -24.42 -14.28
N ASP A 72 5.34 -25.22 -14.02
CA ASP A 72 4.24 -25.48 -14.96
C ASP A 72 2.98 -24.67 -14.63
N SER A 73 2.74 -23.60 -15.39
CA SER A 73 1.56 -22.74 -15.23
C SER A 73 0.19 -23.39 -15.49
N THR A 74 0.13 -24.67 -15.89
CA THR A 74 -1.14 -25.41 -16.01
C THR A 74 -1.60 -26.02 -14.69
N VAL A 75 -0.72 -26.07 -13.69
CA VAL A 75 -1.00 -26.66 -12.37
C VAL A 75 -1.06 -25.57 -11.32
N LEU A 76 -2.17 -25.49 -10.59
CA LEU A 76 -2.32 -24.60 -9.45
C LEU A 76 -1.77 -25.25 -8.19
N ASN A 77 -0.64 -24.74 -7.68
CA ASN A 77 0.02 -25.24 -6.47
C ASN A 77 0.67 -24.10 -5.66
N LYS A 78 1.14 -24.42 -4.45
CA LYS A 78 1.70 -23.42 -3.51
C LYS A 78 2.94 -22.72 -4.08
N GLU A 79 3.79 -23.44 -4.80
CA GLU A 79 5.03 -22.91 -5.35
C GLU A 79 4.75 -21.82 -6.39
N ILE A 80 3.89 -22.11 -7.36
CA ILE A 80 3.48 -21.15 -8.41
C ILE A 80 2.78 -19.93 -7.81
N MET A 81 1.97 -20.12 -6.76
CA MET A 81 1.24 -19.02 -6.13
C MET A 81 2.11 -18.11 -5.26
N THR A 82 3.36 -18.46 -4.98
CA THR A 82 4.18 -17.72 -4.01
C THR A 82 4.46 -16.28 -4.46
N LYS A 83 4.72 -16.06 -5.76
CA LYS A 83 5.16 -14.78 -6.33
C LYS A 83 5.03 -14.76 -7.85
N LEU A 84 5.21 -13.59 -8.46
CA LEU A 84 5.52 -13.48 -9.89
C LEU A 84 6.85 -14.20 -10.19
N THR A 85 6.95 -14.85 -11.36
CA THR A 85 8.09 -15.71 -11.69
C THR A 85 9.10 -14.96 -12.56
N ARG A 86 10.37 -14.94 -12.16
CA ARG A 86 11.47 -14.42 -13.00
C ARG A 86 11.67 -15.27 -14.24
N LYS A 87 11.82 -14.64 -15.40
CA LYS A 87 12.12 -15.33 -16.66
C LYS A 87 13.57 -15.84 -16.72
N HIS A 88 14.50 -15.12 -16.08
CA HIS A 88 15.93 -15.43 -16.04
C HIS A 88 16.52 -15.08 -14.66
N SER A 89 16.68 -16.05 -13.77
CA SER A 89 17.18 -15.79 -12.41
C SER A 89 18.67 -16.07 -12.27
N TYR A 90 19.39 -15.15 -11.61
CA TYR A 90 20.75 -15.37 -11.11
C TYR A 90 20.98 -14.64 -9.78
N VAL A 91 21.48 -15.37 -8.78
CA VAL A 91 21.94 -14.84 -7.50
C VAL A 91 23.35 -15.39 -7.26
N GLY A 92 24.31 -14.49 -7.05
CA GLY A 92 25.72 -14.79 -6.93
C GLY A 92 26.61 -13.66 -7.49
N ILE A 93 27.83 -14.00 -7.83
CA ILE A 93 28.85 -13.04 -8.26
C ILE A 93 28.80 -12.87 -9.78
N ALA A 94 28.80 -11.63 -10.25
CA ALA A 94 29.03 -11.31 -11.65
C ALA A 94 30.11 -10.23 -11.80
N TRP A 95 30.93 -10.40 -12.82
CA TRP A 95 32.02 -9.48 -13.15
C TRP A 95 31.66 -8.68 -14.39
N TYR A 96 31.84 -7.36 -14.32
CA TYR A 96 31.55 -6.43 -15.40
C TYR A 96 32.83 -5.71 -15.79
N GLN A 97 33.12 -5.60 -17.09
CA GLN A 97 34.30 -4.91 -17.60
C GLN A 97 33.96 -3.85 -18.66
N LYS A 98 34.61 -2.70 -18.55
CA LYS A 98 34.52 -1.61 -19.53
C LYS A 98 35.83 -0.85 -19.66
N GLU A 99 36.23 -0.57 -20.89
CA GLU A 99 37.29 0.38 -21.18
C GLU A 99 36.72 1.80 -21.19
N ILE A 100 37.40 2.72 -20.51
CA ILE A 100 37.15 4.16 -20.56
C ILE A 100 38.40 4.87 -21.08
N ASN A 101 38.20 6.01 -21.75
CA ASN A 101 39.30 6.84 -22.19
C ASN A 101 39.26 8.19 -21.48
N ILE A 102 40.34 8.52 -20.77
CA ILE A 102 40.49 9.73 -19.98
C ILE A 102 41.34 10.72 -20.79
N SER A 103 40.80 11.89 -21.12
CA SER A 103 41.50 12.86 -21.98
C SER A 103 42.65 13.62 -21.30
N LYS A 104 42.63 13.72 -19.97
CA LYS A 104 43.59 14.47 -19.15
C LYS A 104 43.77 13.78 -17.80
N ASN A 105 44.95 13.89 -17.19
CA ASN A 105 45.17 13.34 -15.85
C ASN A 105 44.08 13.84 -14.88
N ILE A 106 43.55 12.91 -14.10
CA ILE A 106 42.61 13.14 -13.01
C ILE A 106 43.41 12.97 -11.73
N GLU A 107 43.57 14.03 -10.95
CA GLU A 107 44.33 13.96 -9.69
C GLU A 107 43.53 13.23 -8.60
N ASN A 108 42.22 13.48 -8.54
CA ASN A 108 41.27 12.78 -7.68
C ASN A 108 39.98 12.52 -8.46
N GLY A 109 39.44 11.31 -8.34
CA GLY A 109 38.16 10.95 -8.93
C GLY A 109 37.35 10.06 -8.01
N GLU A 110 36.05 9.98 -8.28
CA GLU A 110 35.13 9.10 -7.58
C GLU A 110 34.30 8.31 -8.61
N ILE A 111 34.33 6.98 -8.57
CA ILE A 111 33.33 6.17 -9.26
C ILE A 111 32.06 6.18 -8.41
N PHE A 112 30.96 6.62 -9.02
CA PHE A 112 29.63 6.67 -8.44
C PHE A 112 28.72 5.66 -9.13
N LEU A 113 28.09 4.78 -8.36
CA LEU A 113 27.07 3.84 -8.80
C LEU A 113 25.80 4.09 -7.97
N GLU A 114 24.70 4.51 -8.60
CA GLU A 114 23.51 4.98 -7.88
C GLU A 114 22.86 3.88 -7.03
N ARG A 115 22.72 2.66 -7.55
CA ARG A 115 22.14 1.56 -6.79
C ARG A 115 22.60 0.18 -7.26
N VAL A 116 22.97 -0.66 -6.29
CA VAL A 116 23.45 -2.02 -6.50
C VAL A 116 22.87 -2.93 -5.40
N ILE A 117 22.60 -4.20 -5.71
CA ILE A 117 22.40 -5.26 -4.72
C ILE A 117 23.61 -6.18 -4.82
N TRP A 118 24.36 -6.47 -3.76
CA TRP A 118 24.47 -5.75 -2.49
C TRP A 118 25.87 -5.17 -2.37
N LYS A 119 26.87 -5.98 -2.70
CA LYS A 119 28.27 -5.67 -2.51
C LYS A 119 28.95 -5.42 -3.85
N THR A 120 29.86 -4.47 -3.89
CA THR A 120 30.67 -4.20 -5.07
C THR A 120 32.13 -4.02 -4.71
N ASP A 121 32.99 -4.80 -5.33
CA ASP A 121 34.42 -4.50 -5.41
C ASP A 121 34.69 -3.81 -6.75
N CYS A 122 35.34 -2.64 -6.70
CA CYS A 122 35.66 -1.86 -7.89
C CYS A 122 37.17 -1.89 -8.15
N TYR A 123 37.55 -2.18 -9.39
CA TYR A 123 38.94 -2.22 -9.83
C TYR A 123 39.16 -1.24 -10.98
N ILE A 124 40.34 -0.62 -11.01
CA ILE A 124 40.85 0.12 -12.17
C ILE A 124 42.21 -0.45 -12.53
N ASP A 125 42.37 -0.84 -13.81
CA ASP A 125 43.57 -1.48 -14.34
C ASP A 125 44.02 -2.70 -13.52
N GLY A 126 43.05 -3.45 -13.01
CA GLY A 126 43.24 -4.64 -12.17
C GLY A 126 43.60 -4.36 -10.71
N LYS A 127 43.75 -3.10 -10.29
CA LYS A 127 43.94 -2.73 -8.88
C LYS A 127 42.60 -2.50 -8.20
N LEU A 128 42.36 -3.17 -7.06
CA LEU A 128 41.21 -2.89 -6.21
C LEU A 128 41.32 -1.47 -5.65
N ILE A 129 40.31 -0.63 -5.93
CA ILE A 129 40.24 0.74 -5.40
C ILE A 129 39.28 0.85 -4.20
N GLY A 130 38.40 -0.12 -4.00
CA GLY A 130 37.60 -0.22 -2.78
C GLY A 130 36.45 -1.22 -2.88
N THR A 131 35.79 -1.40 -1.74
CA THR A 131 34.61 -2.25 -1.56
C THR A 131 33.50 -1.39 -0.94
N GLN A 132 32.27 -1.54 -1.43
CA GLN A 132 31.09 -0.85 -0.91
C GLN A 132 29.94 -1.84 -0.71
N GLU A 133 29.13 -1.59 0.32
CA GLU A 133 27.92 -2.34 0.65
C GLU A 133 26.79 -1.37 1.04
N SER A 134 25.67 -1.43 0.32
CA SER A 134 24.42 -0.74 0.66
C SER A 134 23.28 -1.30 -0.19
N LEU A 135 22.05 -1.25 0.31
CA LEU A 135 20.83 -1.57 -0.46
C LEU A 135 20.03 -0.30 -0.83
N SER A 136 20.33 0.81 -0.15
CA SER A 136 19.55 2.05 -0.16
C SER A 136 20.30 3.23 -0.75
N ALA A 137 21.63 3.27 -0.57
CA ALA A 137 22.46 4.41 -0.90
C ALA A 137 23.48 4.10 -2.00
N PRO A 138 23.96 5.12 -2.73
CA PRO A 138 24.94 4.91 -3.79
C PRO A 138 26.28 4.36 -3.30
N HIS A 139 26.90 3.50 -4.10
CA HIS A 139 28.29 3.08 -3.92
C HIS A 139 29.24 4.14 -4.49
N ARG A 140 30.27 4.49 -3.71
CA ARG A 140 31.27 5.50 -4.05
C ARG A 140 32.68 4.98 -3.84
N PHE A 141 33.55 5.10 -4.85
CA PHE A 141 34.92 4.60 -4.80
C PHE A 141 35.90 5.69 -5.19
N ASN A 142 36.80 6.05 -4.28
CA ASN A 142 37.88 6.98 -4.60
C ASN A 142 38.88 6.31 -5.55
N THR A 143 39.10 6.90 -6.72
CA THR A 143 40.03 6.36 -7.72
C THR A 143 41.48 6.72 -7.45
N GLY A 144 41.72 7.72 -6.61
CA GLY A 144 42.99 8.44 -6.56
C GLY A 144 43.31 9.07 -7.92
N THR A 145 44.59 9.09 -8.25
CA THR A 145 45.10 9.66 -9.50
C THR A 145 44.95 8.68 -10.67
N LEU A 146 44.40 9.15 -11.79
CA LEU A 146 44.33 8.45 -13.07
C LEU A 146 45.07 9.26 -14.14
N LYS A 147 45.85 8.60 -14.99
CA LYS A 147 46.58 9.26 -16.08
C LYS A 147 45.65 9.51 -17.27
N ALA A 148 46.06 10.37 -18.19
CA ALA A 148 45.42 10.44 -19.50
C ALA A 148 45.69 9.14 -20.27
N GLY A 149 44.67 8.63 -20.95
CA GLY A 149 44.73 7.41 -21.74
C GLY A 149 43.59 6.44 -21.46
N LYS A 150 43.77 5.19 -21.91
CA LYS A 150 42.83 4.09 -21.72
C LYS A 150 42.98 3.48 -20.34
N HIS A 151 41.84 3.24 -19.69
CA HIS A 151 41.74 2.56 -18.41
C HIS A 151 40.66 1.48 -18.47
N THR A 152 40.88 0.37 -17.79
CA THR A 152 39.88 -0.69 -17.67
C THR A 152 39.24 -0.63 -16.29
N VAL A 153 37.93 -0.38 -16.25
CA VAL A 153 37.12 -0.48 -15.04
C VAL A 153 36.52 -1.87 -14.97
N VAL A 154 36.70 -2.54 -13.83
CA VAL A 154 36.07 -3.82 -13.54
C VAL A 154 35.24 -3.72 -12.26
N LEU A 155 34.00 -4.20 -12.30
CA LEU A 155 33.12 -4.30 -11.14
C LEU A 155 32.88 -5.79 -10.84
N LYS A 156 33.16 -6.23 -9.62
CA LYS A 156 32.69 -7.52 -9.09
C LYS A 156 31.46 -7.22 -8.23
N ILE A 157 30.28 -7.64 -8.67
CA ILE A 157 29.02 -7.41 -7.97
C ILE A 157 28.50 -8.74 -7.43
N ASP A 158 28.32 -8.80 -6.11
CA ASP A 158 27.72 -9.93 -5.41
C ASP A 158 26.34 -9.52 -4.88
N ASN A 159 25.30 -10.10 -5.47
CA ASN A 159 23.92 -9.93 -5.05
C ASN A 159 23.44 -11.06 -4.14
N SER A 160 24.31 -11.91 -3.62
CA SER A 160 23.97 -12.87 -2.56
C SER A 160 23.77 -12.17 -1.22
N LYS A 161 23.08 -12.84 -0.29
CA LYS A 161 22.75 -12.29 1.03
C LYS A 161 24.03 -12.09 1.85
N GLN A 162 24.37 -10.84 2.14
CA GLN A 162 25.56 -10.48 2.92
C GLN A 162 25.28 -10.43 4.43
N HIS A 163 24.05 -10.07 4.83
CA HIS A 163 23.64 -9.90 6.22
C HIS A 163 22.23 -10.47 6.48
N GLU A 164 21.98 -10.94 7.70
CA GLU A 164 20.68 -11.48 8.14
C GLU A 164 19.69 -10.35 8.48
N ILE A 165 19.19 -9.69 7.43
CA ILE A 165 18.29 -8.54 7.56
C ILE A 165 16.80 -8.91 7.46
N SER A 166 16.48 -10.16 7.15
CA SER A 166 15.10 -10.61 7.16
C SER A 166 14.93 -12.12 7.23
N LEU A 167 13.77 -12.50 7.77
CA LEU A 167 13.22 -13.84 7.69
C LEU A 167 12.92 -14.20 6.22
N ASN A 168 13.49 -15.30 5.74
CA ASN A 168 13.27 -15.86 4.39
C ASN A 168 13.47 -14.88 3.22
N ASN A 169 14.37 -13.89 3.35
CA ASN A 169 14.63 -12.87 2.32
C ASN A 169 13.35 -12.12 1.92
N MET A 170 12.58 -11.70 2.92
CA MET A 170 11.31 -11.00 2.70
C MET A 170 11.36 -9.50 3.03
N ALA A 171 12.53 -8.95 3.41
CA ALA A 171 12.69 -7.49 3.37
C ALA A 171 12.57 -7.01 1.91
N HIS A 172 11.75 -5.99 1.67
CA HIS A 172 11.47 -5.53 0.30
C HIS A 172 12.66 -4.88 -0.39
N ALA A 173 13.73 -4.53 0.35
CA ALA A 173 15.02 -4.16 -0.22
C ALA A 173 15.83 -5.34 -0.79
N TYR A 174 15.49 -6.58 -0.40
CA TYR A 174 16.16 -7.82 -0.83
C TYR A 174 15.17 -9.00 -0.81
N THR A 175 14.39 -9.16 -1.88
CA THR A 175 13.44 -10.25 -2.03
C THR A 175 13.21 -10.56 -3.50
N ASP A 176 12.71 -11.76 -3.82
CA ASP A 176 12.18 -12.08 -5.15
C ASP A 176 10.66 -11.86 -5.23
N GLY A 177 10.00 -11.50 -4.12
CA GLY A 177 8.55 -11.35 -4.07
C GLY A 177 7.99 -10.11 -4.78
N THR A 178 8.79 -9.07 -4.98
CA THR A 178 8.35 -7.73 -5.45
C THR A 178 9.29 -7.14 -6.50
N GLN A 179 10.29 -6.34 -6.12
CA GLN A 179 11.50 -6.20 -6.92
C GLN A 179 12.15 -7.58 -6.94
N ILE A 180 13.07 -7.92 -7.80
CA ILE A 180 13.72 -9.23 -7.77
C ILE A 180 15.06 -9.13 -7.05
N ILE A 181 15.70 -10.25 -6.76
CA ILE A 181 17.12 -10.24 -6.36
C ILE A 181 17.98 -10.10 -7.62
N TRP A 182 18.01 -8.90 -8.20
CA TRP A 182 18.72 -8.60 -9.44
C TRP A 182 20.23 -8.46 -9.21
N ASN A 183 21.04 -8.68 -10.26
CA ASN A 183 22.48 -8.39 -10.28
C ASN A 183 22.76 -7.41 -11.43
N GLY A 184 23.57 -6.40 -11.17
CA GLY A 184 23.85 -5.31 -12.09
C GLY A 184 23.95 -3.98 -11.34
N VAL A 185 23.80 -2.88 -12.07
CA VAL A 185 23.76 -1.53 -11.50
C VAL A 185 22.59 -0.82 -12.14
N ILE A 186 21.69 -0.24 -11.33
CA ILE A 186 20.57 0.56 -11.83
C ILE A 186 20.80 2.03 -11.49
N GLY A 187 20.28 2.93 -12.32
CA GLY A 187 20.42 4.38 -12.13
C GLY A 187 21.75 4.94 -12.62
N ASP A 188 22.14 6.11 -12.14
CA ASP A 188 23.31 6.83 -12.61
C ASP A 188 24.64 6.11 -12.31
N MET A 189 25.56 6.19 -13.27
CA MET A 189 26.87 5.53 -13.22
C MET A 189 27.91 6.40 -13.92
N ARG A 190 28.89 6.90 -13.18
CA ARG A 190 29.87 7.86 -13.71
C ARG A 190 31.15 7.89 -12.90
N LEU A 191 32.23 8.30 -13.54
CA LEU A 191 33.46 8.76 -12.91
C LEU A 191 33.37 10.28 -12.75
N ILE A 192 33.24 10.72 -11.51
CA ILE A 192 33.19 12.12 -11.09
C ILE A 192 34.62 12.62 -10.93
N VAL A 193 34.97 13.72 -11.60
CA VAL A 193 36.28 14.34 -11.46
C VAL A 193 36.26 15.32 -10.28
N GLU A 194 36.87 14.90 -9.17
CA GLU A 194 37.01 15.72 -7.98
C GLU A 194 38.25 16.62 -8.13
N LYS A 195 38.03 17.91 -8.39
CA LYS A 195 39.13 18.87 -8.49
C LYS A 195 39.76 19.13 -7.12
N ASP A 196 40.50 20.23 -7.00
CA ASP A 196 41.22 20.69 -5.81
C ASP A 196 40.37 20.91 -4.53
N ALA A 197 39.08 20.58 -4.52
CA ALA A 197 38.24 20.60 -3.33
C ALA A 197 37.10 19.57 -3.38
N ILE A 198 36.67 19.06 -2.21
CA ILE A 198 35.55 18.12 -2.04
C ILE A 198 34.54 18.68 -1.02
N ILE A 199 33.24 18.56 -1.29
CA ILE A 199 32.15 18.98 -0.39
C ILE A 199 31.42 17.76 0.19
N GLU A 200 31.56 17.54 1.49
CA GLU A 200 31.02 16.40 2.22
C GLU A 200 29.99 16.81 3.28
N GLY A 201 29.00 15.94 3.49
CA GLY A 201 28.08 16.05 4.62
C GLY A 201 27.22 17.31 4.64
N LEU A 202 26.77 17.81 3.47
CA LEU A 202 25.87 18.95 3.37
C LEU A 202 24.53 18.66 4.06
N ARG A 203 24.32 19.27 5.23
CA ARG A 203 23.06 19.22 5.98
C ARG A 203 22.44 20.61 6.05
N ILE A 204 21.17 20.69 5.70
CA ILE A 204 20.39 21.93 5.68
C ILE A 204 19.26 21.81 6.69
N TYR A 205 19.22 22.72 7.65
CA TYR A 205 18.17 22.85 8.65
C TYR A 205 17.40 24.14 8.39
N SER A 206 16.07 24.06 8.38
CA SER A 206 15.19 25.21 8.19
C SER A 206 14.42 25.49 9.47
N ASP A 207 14.29 26.76 9.83
CA ASP A 207 13.45 27.21 10.94
C ASP A 207 12.38 28.17 10.42
N LEU A 208 11.11 27.79 10.60
CA LEU A 208 9.95 28.59 10.19
C LEU A 208 9.75 29.84 11.04
N ALA A 209 10.02 29.77 12.35
CA ALA A 209 9.76 30.87 13.27
C ALA A 209 10.74 32.02 13.04
N THR A 210 12.02 31.67 12.86
CA THR A 210 13.09 32.64 12.62
C THR A 210 13.33 32.93 11.14
N LYS A 211 12.76 32.13 10.22
CA LYS A 211 12.99 32.20 8.77
C LYS A 211 14.47 32.01 8.39
N MET A 212 15.20 31.24 9.20
CA MET A 212 16.62 30.97 9.01
C MET A 212 16.86 29.62 8.34
N VAL A 213 17.93 29.59 7.54
CA VAL A 213 18.52 28.36 7.01
C VAL A 213 19.88 28.18 7.67
N LYS A 214 20.05 27.10 8.44
CA LYS A 214 21.33 26.69 9.00
C LYS A 214 21.95 25.60 8.12
N LEU A 215 23.19 25.83 7.73
CA LEU A 215 23.97 24.92 6.89
C LEU A 215 25.16 24.39 7.69
N ASN A 216 25.35 23.08 7.67
CA ASN A 216 26.55 22.40 8.15
C ASN A 216 27.15 21.58 7.00
N THR A 217 28.43 21.78 6.69
CA THR A 217 29.15 20.97 5.69
C THR A 217 30.66 20.96 5.98
N ASN A 218 31.33 19.90 5.58
CA ASN A 218 32.79 19.83 5.56
C ASN A 218 33.29 20.07 4.13
N ILE A 219 34.38 20.82 4.01
CA ILE A 219 35.06 21.07 2.74
C ILE A 219 36.54 20.68 2.89
N ASP A 220 36.98 19.76 2.05
CA ASP A 220 38.38 19.35 1.94
C ASP A 220 39.05 20.04 0.75
N ASN A 221 39.85 21.07 1.04
CA ASN A 221 40.67 21.81 0.10
C ASN A 221 42.02 21.09 -0.12
N LYS A 222 42.09 20.24 -1.13
CA LYS A 222 43.20 19.31 -1.39
C LYS A 222 44.56 19.98 -1.66
N THR A 223 44.59 21.24 -2.06
CA THR A 223 45.83 21.92 -2.48
C THR A 223 46.29 23.04 -1.53
N SER A 224 45.60 23.24 -0.39
CA SER A 224 45.84 24.35 0.55
C SER A 224 45.84 25.75 -0.08
N SER A 225 45.44 25.88 -1.34
CA SER A 225 45.43 27.15 -2.06
C SER A 225 44.22 27.98 -1.66
N LYS A 226 44.37 29.31 -1.67
CA LYS A 226 43.28 30.25 -1.39
C LYS A 226 42.15 30.02 -2.39
N LYS A 227 40.97 29.73 -1.85
CA LYS A 227 39.71 29.53 -2.58
C LYS A 227 38.59 30.29 -1.88
N THR A 228 37.48 30.51 -2.57
CA THR A 228 36.30 31.16 -2.01
C THR A 228 35.10 30.23 -2.14
N VAL A 229 34.36 30.06 -1.06
CA VAL A 229 33.09 29.33 -1.05
C VAL A 229 31.97 30.35 -1.15
N ILE A 230 31.10 30.18 -2.15
CA ILE A 230 29.87 30.95 -2.31
C ILE A 230 28.69 30.04 -2.02
N ILE A 231 27.86 30.43 -1.07
CA ILE A 231 26.62 29.73 -0.71
C ILE A 231 25.45 30.59 -1.16
N LYS A 232 24.55 30.02 -1.95
CA LYS A 232 23.36 30.68 -2.48
C LYS A 232 22.10 29.92 -2.09
N VAL A 233 21.09 30.64 -1.62
CA VAL A 233 19.74 30.10 -1.42
C VAL A 233 18.86 30.55 -2.59
N TRP A 234 18.16 29.61 -3.21
CA TRP A 234 17.38 29.82 -4.41
C TRP A 234 15.91 29.52 -4.19
N ASN A 235 15.06 30.30 -4.85
CA ASN A 235 13.65 30.04 -5.07
C ASN A 235 13.40 30.01 -6.58
N GLY A 236 13.31 28.81 -7.15
CA GLY A 236 13.35 28.64 -8.60
C GLY A 236 14.64 29.24 -9.15
N ASN A 237 14.52 30.22 -10.06
CA ASN A 237 15.67 30.90 -10.67
C ASN A 237 16.13 32.14 -9.89
N GLN A 238 15.41 32.55 -8.85
CA GLN A 238 15.75 33.72 -8.05
C GLN A 238 16.71 33.34 -6.93
N ILE A 239 17.83 34.06 -6.80
CA ILE A 239 18.69 34.02 -5.61
C ILE A 239 18.02 34.88 -4.53
N LEU A 240 17.74 34.27 -3.38
CA LEU A 240 17.21 34.98 -2.22
C LEU A 240 18.33 35.59 -1.37
N GLU A 241 19.42 34.85 -1.19
CA GLU A 241 20.55 35.27 -0.35
C GLU A 241 21.85 34.65 -0.84
N THR A 242 22.96 35.33 -0.54
CA THR A 242 24.32 34.86 -0.85
C THR A 242 25.27 35.12 0.33
N LYS A 243 26.07 34.12 0.68
CA LYS A 243 27.19 34.23 1.62
C LYS A 243 28.49 33.81 0.96
N SER A 244 29.59 34.42 1.35
CA SER A 244 30.92 34.13 0.83
C SER A 244 31.90 33.90 1.98
N PHE A 245 32.72 32.87 1.87
CA PHE A 245 33.73 32.49 2.87
C PHE A 245 35.07 32.19 2.21
N PRO A 246 36.21 32.63 2.78
CA PRO A 246 37.51 32.16 2.33
C PRO A 246 37.79 30.74 2.84
N LEU A 247 38.45 29.91 2.02
CA LEU A 247 39.03 28.64 2.45
C LEU A 247 40.53 28.83 2.69
N ASN A 248 40.93 28.70 3.95
CA ASN A 248 42.29 28.99 4.39
C ASN A 248 43.05 27.74 4.88
N ALA A 249 42.33 26.63 5.13
CA ALA A 249 42.91 25.37 5.60
C ALA A 249 42.65 24.24 4.60
N VAL A 250 43.30 23.09 4.79
CA VAL A 250 43.00 21.84 4.07
C VAL A 250 41.61 21.35 4.45
N LYS A 251 41.31 21.18 5.74
CA LYS A 251 39.98 20.79 6.22
C LYS A 251 39.26 22.01 6.76
N ASN A 252 38.06 22.29 6.26
CA ASN A 252 37.24 23.41 6.69
C ASN A 252 35.86 22.89 7.08
N LYS A 253 35.35 23.32 8.23
CA LYS A 253 33.96 23.10 8.64
C LYS A 253 33.21 24.42 8.46
N ILE A 254 32.18 24.41 7.62
CA ILE A 254 31.30 25.57 7.45
C ILE A 254 30.01 25.28 8.20
N ASN A 255 29.80 26.04 9.28
CA ASN A 255 28.53 26.13 9.97
C ASN A 255 28.07 27.58 9.86
N THR A 256 26.98 27.83 9.12
CA THR A 256 26.51 29.20 8.91
C THR A 256 24.99 29.27 8.89
N GLU A 257 24.49 30.46 9.19
CA GLU A 257 23.08 30.77 9.22
C GLU A 257 22.79 31.86 8.19
N ILE A 258 21.72 31.64 7.42
CA ILE A 258 21.26 32.53 6.35
C ILE A 258 19.84 32.94 6.69
N GLN A 259 19.67 34.20 7.07
CA GLN A 259 18.37 34.80 7.34
C GLN A 259 17.67 35.12 6.01
N LEU A 260 16.43 34.65 5.83
CA LEU A 260 15.60 35.03 4.70
C LEU A 260 14.54 36.05 5.12
N GLN A 261 14.15 36.94 4.21
CA GLN A 261 13.11 37.95 4.47
C GLN A 261 11.71 37.32 4.55
N LYS A 262 11.41 36.40 3.62
CA LYS A 262 10.12 35.72 3.48
C LYS A 262 10.34 34.26 3.12
N VAL A 263 9.55 33.39 3.73
CA VAL A 263 9.55 31.95 3.49
C VAL A 263 8.11 31.48 3.36
N ILE A 264 7.90 30.47 2.53
CA ILE A 264 6.64 29.75 2.39
C ILE A 264 6.89 28.35 2.93
N GLU A 265 6.02 27.90 3.81
CA GLU A 265 6.11 26.58 4.40
C GLU A 265 5.87 25.46 3.37
N TRP A 266 6.52 24.33 3.60
CA TRP A 266 6.30 23.10 2.88
C TRP A 266 5.23 22.25 3.60
N SER A 267 4.22 21.79 2.85
CA SER A 267 3.16 20.89 3.30
C SER A 267 2.49 20.21 2.10
N GLU A 268 1.52 19.32 2.35
CA GLU A 268 0.73 18.69 1.27
C GLU A 268 -0.09 19.67 0.42
N PHE A 269 -0.39 20.85 0.97
CA PHE A 269 -1.17 21.92 0.33
C PHE A 269 -0.27 23.00 -0.28
N SER A 270 0.96 23.15 0.25
CA SER A 270 1.97 24.09 -0.23
C SER A 270 3.30 23.37 -0.37
N PRO A 271 3.56 22.63 -1.47
CA PRO A 271 4.80 21.86 -1.65
C PRO A 271 5.98 22.75 -2.05
N LYS A 272 6.28 23.80 -1.28
CA LYS A 272 7.33 24.76 -1.61
C LYS A 272 8.74 24.19 -1.34
N VAL A 273 9.48 23.97 -2.41
CA VAL A 273 10.89 23.54 -2.36
C VAL A 273 11.83 24.70 -2.70
N TYR A 274 12.88 24.83 -1.91
CA TYR A 274 14.01 25.74 -2.11
C TYR A 274 15.25 24.93 -2.48
N ARG A 275 16.24 25.58 -3.09
CA ARG A 275 17.54 24.95 -3.40
C ARG A 275 18.64 25.73 -2.71
N LEU A 276 19.56 25.02 -2.06
CA LEU A 276 20.81 25.61 -1.60
C LEU A 276 21.93 25.10 -2.50
N SER A 277 22.79 26.00 -3.01
CA SER A 277 23.99 25.62 -3.74
C SER A 277 25.25 26.16 -3.08
N ILE A 278 26.30 25.34 -3.07
CA ILE A 278 27.66 25.69 -2.70
C ILE A 278 28.50 25.67 -3.97
N GLU A 279 29.17 26.77 -4.26
CA GLU A 279 30.16 26.91 -5.33
C GLU A 279 31.53 27.20 -4.71
N ILE A 280 32.57 26.49 -5.14
CA ILE A 280 33.95 26.78 -4.74
C ILE A 280 34.65 27.43 -5.93
N LEU A 281 35.16 28.64 -5.73
CA LEU A 281 35.95 29.40 -6.67
C LEU A 281 37.45 29.21 -6.42
N ASP A 282 38.22 29.09 -7.48
CA ASP A 282 39.68 29.21 -7.41
C ASP A 282 40.14 30.67 -7.23
N LYS A 283 41.46 30.87 -7.09
CA LYS A 283 42.06 32.21 -6.98
C LYS A 283 41.81 33.14 -8.17
N LYS A 284 41.37 32.61 -9.32
CA LYS A 284 41.03 33.38 -10.53
C LYS A 284 39.52 33.65 -10.62
N GLY A 285 38.74 33.27 -9.61
CA GLY A 285 37.28 33.44 -9.59
C GLY A 285 36.52 32.39 -10.41
N LYS A 286 37.17 31.31 -10.87
CA LYS A 286 36.51 30.26 -11.65
C LYS A 286 35.88 29.23 -10.71
N ILE A 287 34.62 28.85 -10.97
CA ILE A 287 33.97 27.74 -10.27
C ILE A 287 34.70 26.43 -10.60
N ILE A 288 35.22 25.79 -9.57
CA ILE A 288 35.91 24.50 -9.68
C ILE A 288 35.07 23.34 -9.16
N VAL A 289 34.19 23.58 -8.19
CA VAL A 289 33.29 22.60 -7.57
C VAL A 289 31.93 23.25 -7.37
N GLN A 290 30.86 22.51 -7.63
CA GLN A 290 29.50 22.93 -7.32
C GLN A 290 28.72 21.74 -6.74
N LYS A 291 27.98 21.99 -5.67
CA LYS A 291 27.03 21.02 -5.08
C LYS A 291 25.75 21.73 -4.72
N ALA A 292 24.61 21.08 -4.96
CA ALA A 292 23.32 21.63 -4.59
C ALA A 292 22.46 20.56 -3.92
N SER A 293 21.55 21.01 -3.07
CA SER A 293 20.54 20.15 -2.46
C SER A 293 19.24 20.93 -2.27
N ASN A 294 18.13 20.23 -2.45
CA ASN A 294 16.80 20.78 -2.22
C ASN A 294 16.46 20.68 -0.74
N PHE A 295 15.64 21.62 -0.25
CA PHE A 295 15.10 21.61 1.11
C PHE A 295 13.76 22.33 1.13
N GLY A 296 12.98 22.16 2.21
CA GLY A 296 11.71 22.86 2.40
C GLY A 296 11.57 23.33 3.85
N PHE A 297 10.87 24.44 4.05
CA PHE A 297 10.61 24.96 5.39
C PHE A 297 9.44 24.22 6.02
N ARG A 298 9.72 23.30 6.94
CA ARG A 298 8.68 22.65 7.74
C ARG A 298 9.11 22.36 9.17
N LYS A 299 8.13 22.16 10.05
CA LYS A 299 8.35 21.71 11.43
C LYS A 299 7.35 20.62 11.78
N LEU A 300 7.84 19.41 12.03
CA LEU A 300 7.03 18.34 12.64
C LEU A 300 6.91 18.59 14.14
N GLY A 301 5.77 18.21 14.72
CA GLY A 301 5.54 18.37 16.15
C GLY A 301 4.52 17.37 16.68
N ASN A 302 4.58 17.14 17.99
CA ASN A 302 3.57 16.47 18.77
C ASN A 302 2.89 17.54 19.65
N ILE A 303 1.59 17.76 19.45
CA ILE A 303 0.77 18.68 20.27
C ILE A 303 -0.39 17.86 20.81
N ASP A 304 -0.42 17.62 22.12
CA ASP A 304 -1.47 16.83 22.80
C ASP A 304 -1.65 15.42 22.23
N ALA A 305 -0.54 14.71 21.97
CA ALA A 305 -0.52 13.40 21.29
C ALA A 305 -1.03 13.43 19.84
N HIS A 306 -1.14 14.61 19.22
CA HIS A 306 -1.50 14.76 17.82
C HIS A 306 -0.30 15.11 16.97
N LEU A 307 -0.21 14.46 15.82
CA LEU A 307 0.75 14.81 14.81
C LEU A 307 0.43 16.20 14.26
N SER A 308 1.45 17.06 14.21
CA SER A 308 1.35 18.40 13.65
C SER A 308 2.45 18.68 12.64
N LEU A 309 2.12 19.50 11.66
CA LEU A 309 3.04 20.07 10.69
C LEU A 309 2.84 21.59 10.69
N ASN A 310 3.92 22.34 10.92
CA ASN A 310 3.92 23.79 10.96
C ASN A 310 2.92 24.35 12.01
N GLY A 311 2.78 23.64 13.13
CA GLY A 311 1.85 23.99 14.21
C GLY A 311 0.39 23.66 13.94
N LYS A 312 0.04 23.08 12.79
CA LYS A 312 -1.31 22.62 12.45
C LYS A 312 -1.42 21.12 12.60
N ARG A 313 -2.52 20.64 13.18
CA ARG A 313 -2.81 19.21 13.26
C ARG A 313 -2.98 18.62 11.86
N ILE A 314 -2.33 17.48 11.60
CA ILE A 314 -2.45 16.73 10.35
C ILE A 314 -2.94 15.31 10.62
N PHE A 315 -3.35 14.63 9.55
CA PHE A 315 -3.72 13.22 9.58
C PHE A 315 -3.08 12.50 8.39
N LEU A 316 -2.33 11.43 8.67
CA LEU A 316 -1.70 10.63 7.63
C LEU A 316 -2.76 9.73 6.98
N ARG A 317 -3.02 9.99 5.70
CA ARG A 317 -3.81 9.13 4.81
C ARG A 317 -2.79 8.34 4.00
N GLY A 318 -2.38 7.21 4.56
CA GLY A 318 -1.24 6.44 4.10
C GLY A 318 -1.60 5.21 3.29
N THR A 319 -0.76 4.88 2.31
CA THR A 319 -0.56 3.51 1.82
C THR A 319 0.93 3.17 1.93
N LEU A 320 1.30 1.94 1.66
CA LEU A 320 2.69 1.54 1.59
C LEU A 320 3.15 1.19 0.18
N ASP A 321 4.47 1.10 0.02
CA ASP A 321 5.16 0.66 -1.17
C ASP A 321 6.14 -0.45 -0.78
N CYS A 322 5.92 -1.66 -1.32
CA CYS A 322 6.76 -2.85 -1.11
C CYS A 322 7.75 -3.08 -2.27
N ASN A 323 8.11 -2.04 -3.02
CA ASN A 323 9.00 -2.07 -4.17
C ASN A 323 8.48 -2.95 -5.32
N ILE A 324 7.21 -2.81 -5.70
CA ILE A 324 6.54 -3.67 -6.68
C ILE A 324 6.66 -3.10 -8.09
N TYR A 325 7.51 -3.72 -8.92
CA TYR A 325 7.75 -3.28 -10.30
C TYR A 325 7.70 -4.46 -11.27
N PRO A 326 6.49 -4.87 -11.72
CA PRO A 326 6.32 -6.12 -12.45
C PRO A 326 7.02 -6.20 -13.82
N LEU A 327 7.36 -5.07 -14.44
CA LEU A 327 8.01 -5.06 -15.76
C LEU A 327 9.52 -5.17 -15.63
N GLU A 328 10.14 -4.29 -14.86
CA GLU A 328 11.60 -4.20 -14.73
C GLU A 328 12.14 -5.11 -13.61
N GLY A 329 11.30 -5.47 -12.64
CA GLY A 329 11.72 -6.17 -11.43
C GLY A 329 12.62 -5.33 -10.52
N HIS A 330 12.68 -4.02 -10.70
CA HIS A 330 13.44 -3.10 -9.86
C HIS A 330 12.80 -1.69 -9.92
N PRO A 331 13.05 -0.80 -8.95
CA PRO A 331 12.42 0.51 -8.92
C PRO A 331 12.94 1.42 -10.05
N PRO A 332 12.13 2.39 -10.52
CA PRO A 332 12.57 3.41 -11.44
C PRO A 332 13.55 4.35 -10.75
N MET A 333 14.63 4.68 -11.45
CA MET A 333 15.69 5.57 -10.95
C MET A 333 15.51 7.02 -11.42
N GLU A 334 14.45 7.28 -12.19
CA GLU A 334 14.11 8.61 -12.71
C GLU A 334 12.73 9.06 -12.23
N LYS A 335 12.53 10.39 -12.20
CA LYS A 335 11.30 11.00 -11.68
C LYS A 335 10.04 10.51 -12.40
N ALA A 336 10.12 10.25 -13.71
CA ALA A 336 8.96 9.86 -14.51
C ALA A 336 8.25 8.61 -13.96
N GLY A 337 9.00 7.61 -13.46
CA GLY A 337 8.42 6.40 -12.88
C GLY A 337 7.67 6.67 -11.56
N TRP A 338 8.12 7.64 -10.78
CA TRP A 338 7.53 8.00 -9.48
C TRP A 338 6.33 8.94 -9.60
N VAL A 339 6.28 9.77 -10.65
CA VAL A 339 5.14 10.68 -10.91
C VAL A 339 3.84 9.88 -11.00
N LYS A 340 3.80 8.79 -11.78
CA LYS A 340 2.60 7.95 -11.92
C LYS A 340 2.10 7.45 -10.55
N VAL A 341 3.00 6.85 -9.77
CA VAL A 341 2.68 6.25 -8.46
C VAL A 341 2.12 7.30 -7.50
N PHE A 342 2.82 8.42 -7.36
CA PHE A 342 2.47 9.45 -6.38
C PHE A 342 1.28 10.32 -6.79
N GLU A 343 1.11 10.60 -8.08
CA GLU A 343 -0.11 11.25 -8.58
C GLU A 343 -1.33 10.35 -8.37
N THR A 344 -1.19 9.04 -8.59
CA THR A 344 -2.28 8.09 -8.33
C THR A 344 -2.67 8.10 -6.85
N ALA A 345 -1.70 7.99 -5.94
CA ALA A 345 -1.94 8.09 -4.51
C ALA A 345 -2.66 9.40 -4.14
N LYS A 346 -2.20 10.55 -4.66
CA LYS A 346 -2.86 11.86 -4.44
C LYS A 346 -4.27 11.93 -5.02
N ASN A 347 -4.51 11.34 -6.19
CA ASN A 347 -5.82 11.31 -6.81
C ASN A 347 -6.83 10.52 -5.96
N TYR A 348 -6.38 9.49 -5.25
CA TYR A 348 -7.14 8.75 -4.24
C TYR A 348 -7.16 9.43 -2.85
N GLY A 349 -6.65 10.66 -2.72
CA GLY A 349 -6.73 11.46 -1.50
C GLY A 349 -5.68 11.17 -0.42
N LEU A 350 -4.71 10.30 -0.74
CA LEU A 350 -3.59 9.98 0.14
C LEU A 350 -2.58 11.14 0.18
N ASN A 351 -1.92 11.31 1.32
CA ASN A 351 -0.85 12.28 1.54
C ASN A 351 0.44 11.66 2.09
N HIS A 352 0.44 10.35 2.35
CA HIS A 352 1.52 9.64 3.01
C HIS A 352 1.85 8.33 2.28
N ILE A 353 3.15 8.04 2.11
CA ILE A 353 3.65 6.76 1.59
C ILE A 353 4.67 6.20 2.56
N ARG A 354 4.48 4.95 2.97
CA ARG A 354 5.44 4.17 3.76
C ARG A 354 6.23 3.23 2.85
N PHE A 355 7.55 3.33 2.87
CA PHE A 355 8.43 2.38 2.20
C PHE A 355 8.73 1.23 3.16
N HIS A 356 8.01 0.12 3.00
CA HIS A 356 8.05 -1.00 3.93
C HIS A 356 9.37 -1.77 3.79
N SER A 357 10.21 -1.80 4.82
CA SER A 357 11.52 -2.49 4.86
C SER A 357 12.45 -2.14 3.69
N TRP A 358 12.41 -0.88 3.21
CA TRP A 358 13.35 -0.35 2.22
C TRP A 358 13.37 1.17 2.15
N CYS A 359 14.36 1.70 1.41
CA CYS A 359 14.48 3.12 1.08
C CYS A 359 14.43 3.32 -0.45
N PRO A 360 13.62 4.27 -0.94
CA PRO A 360 13.50 4.54 -2.37
C PRO A 360 14.69 5.37 -2.90
N PRO A 361 14.89 5.47 -4.23
CA PRO A 361 15.93 6.32 -4.80
C PRO A 361 15.60 7.82 -4.65
N GLU A 362 16.61 8.69 -4.83
CA GLU A 362 16.50 10.17 -4.83
C GLU A 362 15.34 10.69 -5.70
N ALA A 363 15.08 10.02 -6.82
CA ALA A 363 14.00 10.35 -7.73
C ALA A 363 12.62 10.34 -7.04
N ALA A 364 12.37 9.37 -6.15
CA ALA A 364 11.14 9.29 -5.38
C ALA A 364 11.02 10.49 -4.44
N PHE A 365 12.03 10.75 -3.61
CA PHE A 365 12.03 11.90 -2.70
C PHE A 365 11.80 13.22 -3.43
N SER A 366 12.48 13.41 -4.58
CA SER A 366 12.30 14.60 -5.40
C SER A 366 10.86 14.78 -5.91
N VAL A 367 10.17 13.70 -6.28
CA VAL A 367 8.77 13.78 -6.73
C VAL A 367 7.85 14.00 -5.52
N ALA A 368 8.08 13.30 -4.40
CA ALA A 368 7.32 13.49 -3.16
C ALA A 368 7.43 14.91 -2.63
N ASP A 369 8.61 15.52 -2.66
CA ASP A 369 8.83 16.92 -2.33
C ASP A 369 7.96 17.86 -3.17
N SER A 370 7.95 17.62 -4.49
CA SER A 370 7.22 18.46 -5.45
C SER A 370 5.70 18.31 -5.36
N LEU A 371 5.24 17.12 -4.95
CA LEU A 371 3.82 16.82 -4.79
C LEU A 371 3.32 17.07 -3.37
N GLY A 372 4.18 17.26 -2.38
CA GLY A 372 3.78 17.42 -0.98
C GLY A 372 3.30 16.10 -0.36
N LEU A 373 4.03 15.02 -0.57
CA LEU A 373 3.78 13.74 0.08
C LEU A 373 4.73 13.54 1.27
N TYR A 374 4.20 13.02 2.36
CA TYR A 374 4.97 12.67 3.56
C TYR A 374 5.48 11.24 3.44
N LEU A 375 6.79 11.05 3.48
CA LEU A 375 7.39 9.72 3.37
C LEU A 375 7.79 9.19 4.74
N GLN A 376 7.44 7.93 4.99
CA GLN A 376 8.10 7.08 5.98
C GLN A 376 9.08 6.17 5.26
N VAL A 377 10.35 6.27 5.63
CA VAL A 377 11.43 5.42 5.11
C VAL A 377 11.76 4.37 6.17
N GLU A 378 12.14 3.17 5.73
CA GLU A 378 12.59 2.11 6.63
C GLU A 378 14.01 1.65 6.27
N LEU A 379 14.73 1.15 7.27
CA LEU A 379 15.89 0.32 6.98
C LEU A 379 15.44 -0.95 6.25
N PRO A 380 16.36 -1.63 5.53
CA PRO A 380 16.06 -2.87 4.85
C PRO A 380 15.89 -4.03 5.85
N LEU A 381 14.94 -3.95 6.80
CA LEU A 381 14.89 -4.81 7.98
C LEU A 381 13.47 -5.35 8.25
N TRP A 382 13.35 -6.67 8.33
CA TRP A 382 12.18 -7.40 8.85
C TRP A 382 12.65 -8.72 9.50
N GLU A 383 13.15 -8.62 10.73
CA GLU A 383 13.86 -9.71 11.43
C GLU A 383 13.32 -9.90 12.85
N LEU A 384 13.35 -11.14 13.34
CA LEU A 384 12.79 -11.52 14.64
C LEU A 384 13.87 -11.75 15.72
N ASN A 385 15.14 -11.56 15.37
CA ASN A 385 16.30 -11.83 16.24
C ASN A 385 17.34 -10.69 16.21
N ILE A 386 16.87 -9.44 16.15
CA ILE A 386 17.74 -8.27 16.02
C ILE A 386 18.67 -8.15 17.22
N GLY A 387 19.88 -7.63 16.98
CA GLY A 387 20.91 -7.43 18.00
C GLY A 387 21.83 -8.63 18.23
N LYS A 388 21.46 -9.84 17.77
CA LYS A 388 22.32 -11.03 17.93
C LYS A 388 23.58 -11.01 17.06
N ASN A 389 23.46 -10.59 15.80
CA ASN A 389 24.59 -10.53 14.87
C ASN A 389 25.19 -9.11 14.83
N LYS A 390 26.35 -8.94 15.46
CA LYS A 390 27.06 -7.64 15.53
C LYS A 390 27.43 -7.07 14.16
N THR A 391 27.75 -7.94 13.18
CA THR A 391 28.09 -7.51 11.82
C THR A 391 26.87 -6.94 11.11
N THR A 392 25.71 -7.59 11.25
CA THR A 392 24.44 -7.07 10.74
C THR A 392 24.02 -5.78 11.43
N SER A 393 24.14 -5.69 12.76
CA SER A 393 23.88 -4.45 13.50
C SER A 393 24.79 -3.29 13.05
N ALA A 394 26.07 -3.57 12.79
CA ALA A 394 27.01 -2.58 12.26
C ALA A 394 26.62 -2.13 10.84
N PHE A 395 26.22 -3.06 9.97
CA PHE A 395 25.69 -2.74 8.65
C PHE A 395 24.44 -1.86 8.73
N LEU A 396 23.45 -2.23 9.55
CA LEU A 396 22.20 -1.46 9.70
C LEU A 396 22.44 -0.04 10.22
N LYS A 397 23.37 0.13 11.16
CA LYS A 397 23.79 1.45 11.65
C LYS A 397 24.44 2.28 10.53
N ALA A 398 25.35 1.68 9.75
CA ALA A 398 25.97 2.35 8.62
C ALA A 398 24.95 2.69 7.52
N GLU A 399 24.01 1.80 7.24
CA GLU A 399 22.94 1.99 6.26
C GLU A 399 22.01 3.14 6.67
N ALA A 400 21.63 3.23 7.95
CA ALA A 400 20.87 4.37 8.47
C ALA A 400 21.60 5.69 8.22
N GLN A 401 22.90 5.75 8.57
CA GLN A 401 23.73 6.93 8.35
C GLN A 401 23.85 7.29 6.87
N ASN A 402 23.97 6.30 5.99
CA ASN A 402 24.03 6.49 4.55
C ASN A 402 22.71 7.05 3.99
N ILE A 403 21.56 6.54 4.43
CA ILE A 403 20.23 7.07 4.08
C ILE A 403 20.12 8.54 4.51
N LEU A 404 20.48 8.87 5.75
CA LEU A 404 20.44 10.24 6.25
C LEU A 404 21.38 11.18 5.48
N LYS A 405 22.57 10.69 5.13
CA LYS A 405 23.59 11.47 4.40
C LYS A 405 23.14 11.81 2.99
N ASN A 406 22.49 10.89 2.28
CA ASN A 406 22.11 11.08 0.88
C ASN A 406 20.75 11.77 0.75
N TYR A 407 19.76 11.38 1.55
CA TYR A 407 18.36 11.78 1.35
C TYR A 407 17.82 12.72 2.45
N GLY A 408 18.58 12.98 3.51
CA GLY A 408 18.08 13.68 4.71
C GLY A 408 17.68 15.14 4.52
N ASN A 409 18.03 15.79 3.40
CA ASN A 409 17.64 17.18 3.11
C ASN A 409 16.24 17.30 2.48
N HIS A 410 15.65 16.19 2.00
CA HIS A 410 14.33 16.21 1.39
C HIS A 410 13.24 16.55 2.42
N PRO A 411 12.43 17.60 2.20
CA PRO A 411 11.31 17.89 3.08
C PRO A 411 10.30 16.74 3.14
N SER A 412 10.12 15.95 2.09
CA SER A 412 9.23 14.79 2.13
C SER A 412 9.65 13.69 3.11
N PHE A 413 10.94 13.58 3.47
CA PHE A 413 11.43 12.58 4.42
C PHE A 413 11.06 12.95 5.88
N CYS A 414 9.82 12.64 6.25
CA CYS A 414 9.19 13.07 7.50
C CYS A 414 9.33 12.05 8.63
N PHE A 415 9.33 10.76 8.32
CA PHE A 415 9.34 9.68 9.30
C PHE A 415 10.40 8.64 8.96
N PHE A 416 11.11 8.14 9.97
CA PHE A 416 12.09 7.05 9.82
C PHE A 416 11.82 5.97 10.86
N SER A 417 11.49 4.76 10.39
CA SER A 417 11.40 3.56 11.23
C SER A 417 12.61 2.66 10.99
N LEU A 418 13.07 1.94 12.01
CA LEU A 418 14.18 1.00 11.85
C LEU A 418 13.78 -0.30 11.14
N GLY A 419 12.50 -0.51 10.84
CA GLY A 419 12.02 -1.67 10.09
C GLY A 419 10.57 -2.04 10.40
N ASN A 420 10.13 -3.17 9.88
CA ASN A 420 8.78 -3.69 10.07
C ASN A 420 8.74 -4.80 11.10
N GLU A 421 7.72 -4.85 11.96
CA GLU A 421 7.39 -6.00 12.82
C GLU A 421 8.61 -6.64 13.51
N LEU A 422 9.48 -5.78 14.06
CA LEU A 422 10.79 -6.17 14.55
C LEU A 422 10.68 -6.89 15.88
N GLU A 423 11.49 -7.94 16.05
CA GLU A 423 11.69 -8.60 17.35
C GLU A 423 13.20 -8.81 17.65
N GLY A 424 13.52 -9.01 18.92
CA GLY A 424 14.87 -9.16 19.46
C GLY A 424 15.21 -8.10 20.51
N ASP A 425 16.38 -7.50 20.35
CA ASP A 425 16.94 -6.52 21.30
C ASP A 425 16.36 -5.11 21.08
N PHE A 426 15.32 -4.79 21.85
CA PHE A 426 14.70 -3.46 21.85
C PHE A 426 15.56 -2.38 22.51
N ASP A 427 16.50 -2.73 23.39
CA ASP A 427 17.45 -1.75 23.94
C ASP A 427 18.38 -1.26 22.83
N TRP A 428 18.88 -2.16 21.98
CA TRP A 428 19.67 -1.80 20.81
C TRP A 428 18.87 -0.92 19.83
N LEU A 429 17.62 -1.27 19.52
CA LEU A 429 16.76 -0.46 18.65
C LEU A 429 16.55 0.95 19.21
N ASN A 430 16.18 1.05 20.49
CA ASN A 430 15.96 2.33 21.17
C ASN A 430 17.24 3.18 21.22
N ASN A 431 18.40 2.57 21.46
CA ASN A 431 19.69 3.27 21.45
C ASN A 431 20.02 3.79 20.05
N LEU A 432 19.80 2.99 18.99
CA LEU A 432 20.02 3.43 17.62
C LEU A 432 19.09 4.59 17.25
N VAL A 433 17.81 4.56 17.63
CA VAL A 433 16.89 5.69 17.44
C VAL A 433 17.43 6.95 18.11
N SER A 434 17.86 6.86 19.38
CA SER A 434 18.43 7.99 20.12
C SER A 434 19.66 8.58 19.42
N GLU A 435 20.62 7.73 19.02
CA GLU A 435 21.82 8.17 18.31
C GLU A 435 21.51 8.85 16.96
N LEU A 436 20.53 8.34 16.21
CA LEU A 436 20.12 8.93 14.93
C LEU A 436 19.44 10.29 15.14
N LYS A 437 18.62 10.43 16.19
CA LYS A 437 17.97 11.70 16.56
C LYS A 437 19.01 12.76 16.93
N GLU A 438 20.04 12.40 17.70
CA GLU A 438 21.14 13.31 18.05
C GLU A 438 21.93 13.77 16.82
N GLN A 439 22.14 12.87 15.86
CA GLN A 439 22.84 13.19 14.61
C GLN A 439 22.01 14.09 13.69
N ASP A 440 20.70 13.88 13.64
CA ASP A 440 19.79 14.57 12.74
C ASP A 440 18.31 14.51 13.18
N ASN A 441 17.83 15.58 13.81
CA ASN A 441 16.49 15.71 14.35
C ASN A 441 15.45 16.35 13.39
N ARG A 442 15.71 16.38 12.07
CA ARG A 442 14.80 17.00 11.09
C ARG A 442 13.52 16.19 10.81
N ARG A 443 13.43 14.97 11.32
CA ARG A 443 12.34 14.00 11.10
C ARG A 443 11.99 13.30 12.40
N PHE A 444 10.83 12.66 12.41
CA PHE A 444 10.39 11.82 13.52
C PHE A 444 10.92 10.40 13.34
N TYR A 445 11.23 9.74 14.46
CA TYR A 445 11.78 8.39 14.48
C TYR A 445 10.90 7.42 15.29
N THR A 446 10.93 6.14 14.93
CA THR A 446 10.39 5.06 15.76
C THR A 446 11.29 3.82 15.70
N ALA A 447 11.34 3.07 16.79
CA ALA A 447 12.11 1.83 16.91
C ALA A 447 11.61 0.73 15.97
N THR A 448 10.31 0.67 15.69
CA THR A 448 9.72 -0.33 14.78
C THR A 448 8.39 0.13 14.25
N THR A 449 8.08 -0.27 13.02
CA THR A 449 6.71 -0.22 12.51
C THR A 449 5.98 -1.47 13.00
N PHE A 450 5.34 -1.34 14.15
CA PHE A 450 4.66 -2.43 14.88
C PHE A 450 5.59 -3.58 15.32
N THR A 451 5.13 -4.44 16.23
CA THR A 451 5.83 -5.66 16.67
C THR A 451 4.84 -6.63 17.34
N PHE A 452 5.05 -7.92 17.14
CA PHE A 452 4.35 -8.98 17.87
C PHE A 452 5.10 -9.44 19.13
N GLN A 453 6.31 -8.93 19.38
CA GLN A 453 7.10 -9.32 20.54
C GLN A 453 6.35 -9.05 21.84
N ASN A 454 6.32 -10.06 22.70
CA ASN A 454 5.71 -9.94 24.02
C ASN A 454 6.32 -8.76 24.81
N ASN A 455 5.46 -8.03 25.53
CA ASN A 455 5.77 -6.82 26.30
C ASN A 455 6.09 -5.56 25.46
N HIS A 456 6.18 -5.66 24.14
CA HIS A 456 6.33 -4.54 23.23
C HIS A 456 5.08 -4.36 22.35
N GLY A 457 5.03 -3.30 21.54
CA GLY A 457 3.99 -3.09 20.52
C GLY A 457 2.58 -2.73 21.05
N LYS A 458 2.36 -2.80 22.36
CA LYS A 458 1.12 -2.38 23.05
C LYS A 458 1.16 -0.95 23.59
N TRP A 459 2.36 -0.37 23.65
CA TRP A 459 2.66 0.98 24.10
C TRP A 459 3.89 1.51 23.32
N PRO A 460 4.04 2.83 23.14
CA PRO A 460 5.24 3.39 22.53
C PRO A 460 6.54 3.02 23.23
N GLU A 461 7.61 2.86 22.46
CA GLU A 461 8.96 2.69 23.00
C GLU A 461 9.53 4.02 23.52
N PRO A 462 10.49 4.02 24.46
CA PRO A 462 10.96 5.23 25.15
C PRO A 462 11.43 6.38 24.24
N ASN A 463 12.01 6.06 23.07
CA ASN A 463 12.59 7.06 22.15
C ASN A 463 11.72 7.33 20.91
N ASP A 464 10.52 6.75 20.84
CA ASP A 464 9.57 6.95 19.74
C ASP A 464 9.03 8.39 19.71
N ASP A 465 9.02 9.01 18.53
CA ASP A 465 8.31 10.28 18.29
C ASP A 465 6.86 10.05 17.84
N PHE A 466 6.55 8.84 17.38
CA PHE A 466 5.23 8.39 16.94
C PHE A 466 5.12 6.87 17.09
N PHE A 467 3.89 6.36 17.17
CA PHE A 467 3.61 4.96 17.46
C PHE A 467 2.74 4.33 16.37
N ILE A 468 3.24 3.27 15.74
CA ILE A 468 2.47 2.49 14.76
C ILE A 468 2.09 1.15 15.36
N THR A 469 0.80 0.84 15.41
CA THR A 469 0.36 -0.45 15.95
C THR A 469 -0.99 -0.93 15.39
N GLN A 470 -1.23 -2.24 15.51
CA GLN A 470 -2.52 -2.89 15.24
C GLN A 470 -3.44 -2.89 16.48
N TYR A 471 -2.88 -2.84 17.68
CA TYR A 471 -3.60 -2.87 18.95
C TYR A 471 -2.78 -2.22 20.07
N THR A 472 -3.45 -1.77 21.13
CA THR A 472 -2.81 -1.29 22.34
C THR A 472 -3.09 -2.24 23.50
N ALA A 473 -2.61 -1.91 24.70
CA ALA A 473 -3.02 -2.58 25.93
C ALA A 473 -4.55 -2.53 26.19
N LYS A 474 -5.29 -1.63 25.53
CA LYS A 474 -6.75 -1.43 25.70
C LYS A 474 -7.57 -1.91 24.49
N GLY A 475 -6.97 -2.61 23.53
CA GLY A 475 -7.68 -3.28 22.43
C GLY A 475 -7.26 -2.85 21.03
N TRP A 476 -8.02 -3.32 20.02
CA TRP A 476 -7.73 -3.11 18.61
C TRP A 476 -7.84 -1.65 18.18
N VAL A 477 -6.98 -1.26 17.22
CA VAL A 477 -7.06 0.04 16.52
C VAL A 477 -7.23 -0.13 15.00
N ARG A 478 -7.80 -1.28 14.58
CA ARG A 478 -8.12 -1.61 13.18
C ARG A 478 -9.38 -2.49 13.07
N GLY A 479 -9.98 -2.57 11.89
CA GLY A 479 -11.28 -3.19 11.65
C GLY A 479 -11.26 -4.69 11.45
N GLN A 480 -10.16 -5.26 10.96
CA GLN A 480 -10.05 -6.72 10.76
C GLN A 480 -10.32 -7.55 12.04
N GLY A 481 -9.96 -7.02 13.22
CA GLY A 481 -10.27 -7.64 14.51
C GLY A 481 -11.73 -7.52 14.96
N VAL A 482 -12.57 -6.81 14.20
CA VAL A 482 -13.93 -6.39 14.60
C VAL A 482 -15.00 -6.83 13.62
N PHE A 483 -14.78 -6.69 12.31
CA PHE A 483 -15.86 -6.80 11.31
C PHE A 483 -16.48 -8.19 11.15
N ASN A 484 -15.82 -9.25 11.62
CA ASN A 484 -16.39 -10.60 11.62
C ASN A 484 -16.94 -11.02 13.00
N SER A 485 -16.49 -10.37 14.08
CA SER A 485 -16.81 -10.72 15.46
C SER A 485 -17.96 -9.90 16.03
N GLU A 486 -18.16 -8.67 15.54
CA GLU A 486 -19.16 -7.74 16.03
C GLU A 486 -20.22 -7.42 14.97
N LYS A 487 -21.47 -7.30 15.42
CA LYS A 487 -22.57 -6.85 14.56
C LYS A 487 -22.24 -5.46 13.97
N PRO A 488 -22.54 -5.20 12.68
CA PRO A 488 -22.23 -3.93 12.03
C PRO A 488 -22.84 -2.77 12.80
N ASN A 489 -21.98 -1.86 13.22
CA ASN A 489 -22.33 -0.62 13.89
C ASN A 489 -21.37 0.48 13.44
N PHE A 490 -21.88 1.71 13.36
CA PHE A 490 -21.18 2.84 12.78
C PHE A 490 -20.92 3.94 13.81
N ILE A 491 -21.22 3.66 15.08
CA ILE A 491 -20.92 4.49 16.26
C ILE A 491 -19.54 4.23 16.84
N THR A 492 -18.97 3.02 16.67
CA THR A 492 -17.71 2.64 17.30
C THR A 492 -16.52 3.37 16.68
N ASP A 493 -15.57 3.74 17.54
CA ASP A 493 -14.26 4.30 17.19
C ASP A 493 -13.21 3.74 18.18
N TYR A 494 -11.95 4.16 18.04
CA TYR A 494 -10.84 3.59 18.80
C TYR A 494 -10.41 4.43 20.01
N ARG A 495 -11.20 5.44 20.44
CA ARG A 495 -10.78 6.37 21.51
C ARG A 495 -10.43 5.66 22.81
N LYS A 496 -11.25 4.67 23.22
CA LYS A 496 -10.99 3.85 24.42
C LYS A 496 -9.69 3.05 24.29
N SER A 497 -9.40 2.53 23.10
CA SER A 497 -8.20 1.74 22.85
C SER A 497 -6.93 2.58 22.93
N VAL A 498 -6.96 3.85 22.54
CA VAL A 498 -5.74 4.69 22.51
C VAL A 498 -5.57 5.63 23.71
N GLU A 499 -6.48 5.55 24.68
CA GLU A 499 -6.48 6.43 25.84
C GLU A 499 -5.20 6.30 26.67
N GLY A 500 -4.56 7.44 26.95
CA GLY A 500 -3.35 7.54 27.78
C GLY A 500 -2.04 7.59 26.99
N ILE A 501 -2.07 7.29 25.69
CA ILE A 501 -0.89 7.39 24.82
C ILE A 501 -0.58 8.89 24.57
N SER A 502 0.66 9.30 24.81
CA SER A 502 1.10 10.70 24.79
C SER A 502 1.79 11.13 23.47
N ILE A 503 1.95 10.21 22.52
CA ILE A 503 2.53 10.49 21.21
C ILE A 503 1.58 10.13 20.07
N PRO A 504 1.77 10.68 18.86
CA PRO A 504 0.89 10.43 17.73
C PRO A 504 0.82 8.95 17.36
N ILE A 505 -0.40 8.40 17.31
CA ILE A 505 -0.64 7.02 16.90
C ILE A 505 -1.11 6.93 15.44
N ILE A 506 -0.60 5.93 14.73
CA ILE A 506 -0.97 5.58 13.36
C ILE A 506 -1.40 4.11 13.34
N THR A 507 -2.53 3.81 12.72
CA THR A 507 -3.04 2.43 12.65
C THR A 507 -2.27 1.62 11.60
N HIS A 508 -1.72 0.49 12.01
CA HIS A 508 -0.86 -0.35 11.18
C HIS A 508 -1.65 -1.22 10.18
N GLU A 509 -1.32 -1.08 8.90
CA GLU A 509 -1.66 -2.00 7.80
C GLU A 509 -3.15 -2.38 7.69
N ILE A 510 -4.03 -1.38 7.68
CA ILE A 510 -5.47 -1.59 7.49
C ILE A 510 -5.78 -1.96 6.02
N GLY A 511 -6.98 -2.48 5.72
CA GLY A 511 -7.39 -2.75 4.33
C GLY A 511 -6.98 -4.12 3.76
N GLN A 512 -6.54 -5.08 4.57
CA GLN A 512 -6.04 -6.38 4.07
C GLN A 512 -7.16 -7.36 3.66
N TYR A 513 -7.99 -6.96 2.69
CA TYR A 513 -9.14 -7.73 2.18
C TYR A 513 -8.88 -8.18 0.74
N SER A 514 -8.59 -9.47 0.54
CA SER A 514 -8.27 -9.98 -0.80
C SER A 514 -9.44 -9.80 -1.78
N VAL A 515 -9.09 -9.41 -3.00
CA VAL A 515 -9.94 -9.30 -4.18
C VAL A 515 -9.62 -10.44 -5.13
N PHE A 516 -10.63 -10.98 -5.81
CA PHE A 516 -10.43 -12.08 -6.76
C PHE A 516 -9.57 -11.63 -7.95
N PRO A 517 -8.61 -12.45 -8.44
CA PRO A 517 -7.63 -12.04 -9.45
C PRO A 517 -8.24 -11.45 -10.72
N ASN A 518 -7.76 -10.27 -11.12
CA ASN A 518 -8.09 -9.68 -12.41
C ASN A 518 -7.30 -10.39 -13.53
N LEU A 519 -7.88 -11.41 -14.15
CA LEU A 519 -7.17 -12.20 -15.16
C LEU A 519 -6.83 -11.43 -16.44
N ASN A 520 -7.50 -10.29 -16.70
CA ASN A 520 -7.16 -9.40 -17.80
C ASN A 520 -5.79 -8.72 -17.62
N GLU A 521 -5.25 -8.72 -16.39
CA GLU A 521 -3.94 -8.18 -16.05
C GLU A 521 -2.79 -8.98 -16.66
N ILE A 522 -2.98 -10.28 -16.96
CA ILE A 522 -1.94 -11.18 -17.48
C ILE A 522 -1.20 -10.58 -18.69
N LYS A 523 -1.92 -9.87 -19.57
CA LYS A 523 -1.34 -9.27 -20.79
C LYS A 523 -0.40 -8.08 -20.52
N LYS A 524 -0.45 -7.49 -19.31
CA LYS A 524 0.39 -6.36 -18.93
C LYS A 524 1.82 -6.79 -18.60
N TYR A 525 2.04 -8.05 -18.25
CA TYR A 525 3.34 -8.57 -17.83
C TYR A 525 4.25 -8.89 -19.03
N THR A 526 4.78 -7.84 -19.65
CA THR A 526 5.64 -7.95 -20.85
C THR A 526 7.14 -7.97 -20.53
N GLY A 527 7.52 -7.60 -19.30
CA GLY A 527 8.92 -7.42 -18.88
C GLY A 527 9.62 -8.69 -18.38
N VAL A 528 10.43 -8.58 -17.34
CA VAL A 528 11.30 -9.66 -16.81
C VAL A 528 10.55 -10.70 -15.97
N LEU A 529 9.38 -10.35 -15.45
CA LEU A 529 8.51 -11.24 -14.67
C LEU A 529 7.39 -11.84 -15.54
N ASP A 530 6.97 -13.06 -15.19
CA ASP A 530 5.85 -13.80 -15.76
C ASP A 530 4.84 -14.17 -14.67
N PRO A 531 3.54 -13.83 -14.83
CA PRO A 531 2.50 -14.10 -13.84
C PRO A 531 1.99 -15.55 -13.94
N LEU A 532 2.87 -16.54 -13.71
CA LEU A 532 2.48 -17.96 -13.76
C LEU A 532 1.36 -18.30 -12.77
N ASN A 533 1.32 -17.63 -11.62
CA ASN A 533 0.22 -17.65 -10.64
C ASN A 533 -1.14 -17.30 -11.28
N PHE A 534 -1.25 -16.17 -11.98
CA PHE A 534 -2.51 -15.77 -12.63
C PHE A 534 -2.87 -16.72 -13.77
N LYS A 535 -1.88 -17.20 -14.54
CA LYS A 535 -2.09 -18.20 -15.59
C LYS A 535 -2.62 -19.52 -15.03
N ALA A 536 -2.09 -19.99 -13.89
CA ALA A 536 -2.55 -21.20 -13.21
C ALA A 536 -3.97 -21.06 -12.65
N VAL A 537 -4.30 -19.91 -12.05
CA VAL A 537 -5.68 -19.60 -11.64
C VAL A 537 -6.62 -19.65 -12.85
N ARG A 538 -6.26 -19.01 -13.96
CA ARG A 538 -7.05 -19.02 -15.20
C ARG A 538 -7.28 -20.45 -15.71
N HIS A 539 -6.24 -21.28 -15.77
CA HIS A 539 -6.36 -22.67 -16.22
C HIS A 539 -7.25 -23.51 -15.29
N ASP A 540 -7.11 -23.35 -13.97
CA ASP A 540 -7.97 -24.05 -13.00
C ASP A 540 -9.45 -23.62 -13.13
N MET A 541 -9.71 -22.32 -13.32
CA MET A 541 -11.06 -21.82 -13.60
C MET A 541 -11.64 -22.36 -14.91
N GLN A 542 -10.83 -22.47 -15.97
CA GLN A 542 -11.26 -23.08 -17.23
C GLN A 542 -11.63 -24.56 -17.04
N LYS A 543 -10.78 -25.32 -16.34
CA LYS A 543 -11.02 -26.73 -16.00
C LYS A 543 -12.33 -26.93 -15.22
N LYS A 544 -12.69 -25.98 -14.36
CA LYS A 544 -13.90 -26.02 -13.52
C LYS A 544 -15.12 -25.34 -14.14
N ASN A 545 -15.03 -24.86 -15.38
CA ASN A 545 -16.06 -24.09 -16.07
C ASN A 545 -16.51 -22.84 -15.27
N LEU A 546 -15.56 -22.12 -14.68
CA LEU A 546 -15.78 -20.89 -13.91
C LEU A 546 -15.23 -19.64 -14.61
N ILE A 547 -14.49 -19.78 -15.71
CA ILE A 547 -13.77 -18.67 -16.35
C ILE A 547 -14.68 -17.51 -16.77
N HIS A 548 -15.93 -17.81 -17.17
CA HIS A 548 -16.91 -16.79 -17.55
C HIS A 548 -17.36 -15.91 -16.37
N LEU A 549 -17.09 -16.31 -15.12
CA LEU A 549 -17.41 -15.55 -13.91
C LEU A 549 -16.23 -14.71 -13.40
N ALA A 550 -15.03 -14.83 -13.98
CA ALA A 550 -13.82 -14.21 -13.44
C ALA A 550 -13.98 -12.70 -13.22
N ASP A 551 -14.46 -11.96 -14.23
CA ASP A 551 -14.68 -10.51 -14.13
C ASP A 551 -15.73 -10.15 -13.07
N SER A 552 -16.79 -10.96 -12.95
CA SER A 552 -17.83 -10.78 -11.93
C SER A 552 -17.32 -11.08 -10.52
N PHE A 553 -16.43 -12.07 -10.36
CA PHE A 553 -15.78 -12.38 -9.09
C PHE A 553 -14.86 -11.24 -8.65
N THR A 554 -14.04 -10.72 -9.56
CA THR A 554 -13.18 -9.55 -9.29
C THR A 554 -14.04 -8.34 -8.89
N LEU A 555 -15.11 -8.04 -9.63
CA LEU A 555 -15.95 -6.89 -9.35
C LEU A 555 -16.69 -7.03 -8.01
N ALA A 556 -17.33 -8.17 -7.74
CA ALA A 556 -18.11 -8.37 -6.51
C ALA A 556 -17.23 -8.42 -5.26
N SER A 557 -16.13 -9.19 -5.28
CA SER A 557 -15.18 -9.22 -4.15
C SER A 557 -14.50 -7.86 -3.94
N GLY A 558 -14.21 -7.12 -5.01
CA GLY A 558 -13.60 -5.79 -4.93
C GLY A 558 -14.56 -4.71 -4.42
N LYS A 559 -15.83 -4.70 -4.86
CA LYS A 559 -16.86 -3.81 -4.29
C LYS A 559 -17.09 -4.08 -2.80
N PHE A 560 -17.02 -5.34 -2.40
CA PHE A 560 -17.07 -5.70 -0.99
C PHE A 560 -15.84 -5.19 -0.22
N ALA A 561 -14.63 -5.37 -0.75
CA ALA A 561 -13.41 -4.83 -0.15
C ALA A 561 -13.49 -3.30 0.03
N VAL A 562 -14.00 -2.56 -0.95
CA VAL A 562 -14.23 -1.10 -0.87
C VAL A 562 -15.08 -0.72 0.35
N ASN A 563 -16.16 -1.47 0.64
CA ASN A 563 -17.00 -1.22 1.82
C ASN A 563 -16.23 -1.38 3.12
N LEU A 564 -15.36 -2.40 3.21
CA LEU A 564 -14.54 -2.65 4.38
C LEU A 564 -13.44 -1.58 4.56
N TYR A 565 -12.80 -1.15 3.46
CA TYR A 565 -11.86 -0.01 3.46
C TYR A 565 -12.52 1.26 3.99
N LYS A 566 -13.70 1.59 3.46
CA LYS A 566 -14.47 2.77 3.88
C LYS A 566 -14.72 2.76 5.38
N GLU A 567 -15.18 1.64 5.94
CA GLU A 567 -15.46 1.56 7.37
C GLU A 567 -14.19 1.66 8.24
N GLU A 568 -13.06 1.06 7.84
CA GLU A 568 -11.81 1.22 8.61
C GLU A 568 -11.31 2.67 8.62
N ILE A 569 -11.32 3.31 7.45
CA ILE A 569 -10.86 4.69 7.29
C ILE A 569 -11.77 5.64 8.09
N GLU A 570 -13.09 5.46 8.01
CA GLU A 570 -14.03 6.28 8.76
C GLU A 570 -13.87 6.11 10.27
N ARG A 571 -13.63 4.90 10.78
CA ARG A 571 -13.36 4.67 12.21
C ARG A 571 -12.07 5.36 12.68
N ALA A 572 -11.02 5.34 11.86
CA ALA A 572 -9.79 6.07 12.14
C ALA A 572 -10.04 7.59 12.16
N LEU A 573 -10.76 8.13 11.17
CA LEU A 573 -11.10 9.56 11.09
C LEU A 573 -12.05 10.03 12.20
N LYS A 574 -12.93 9.15 12.68
CA LYS A 574 -13.83 9.36 13.84
C LYS A 574 -13.07 9.42 15.18
N THR A 575 -11.87 8.86 15.24
CA THR A 575 -11.10 8.73 16.49
C THR A 575 -10.24 9.96 16.74
N SER A 576 -10.61 10.76 17.74
CA SER A 576 -9.94 12.02 18.08
C SER A 576 -8.44 11.89 18.38
N ASN A 577 -7.96 10.74 18.86
CA ASN A 577 -6.58 10.55 19.29
C ASN A 577 -5.72 9.82 18.25
N ILE A 578 -6.28 9.43 17.10
CA ILE A 578 -5.51 8.86 15.99
C ILE A 578 -4.98 9.99 15.08
N SER A 579 -3.75 9.83 14.62
CA SER A 579 -3.04 10.75 13.74
C SER A 579 -2.86 10.21 12.32
N GLY A 580 -3.31 8.99 12.03
CA GLY A 580 -3.32 8.47 10.67
C GLY A 580 -3.56 6.97 10.57
N PHE A 581 -3.52 6.47 9.34
CA PHE A 581 -3.50 5.05 9.01
C PHE A 581 -2.49 4.77 7.89
N GLN A 582 -2.10 3.50 7.78
CA GLN A 582 -1.35 2.98 6.65
C GLN A 582 -2.13 1.81 6.05
N LEU A 583 -2.54 1.93 4.79
CA LEU A 583 -3.15 0.83 4.04
C LEU A 583 -2.08 -0.22 3.70
N LEU A 584 -2.45 -1.48 3.81
CA LEU A 584 -1.77 -2.60 3.18
C LEU A 584 -2.81 -3.34 2.33
N ASP A 585 -3.11 -2.85 1.13
CA ASP A 585 -2.45 -1.77 0.39
C ASP A 585 -3.51 -1.12 -0.55
N LEU A 586 -3.25 0.06 -1.11
CA LEU A 586 -4.07 0.59 -2.20
C LEU A 586 -3.87 -0.21 -3.51
N HIS A 587 -2.69 -0.81 -3.72
CA HIS A 587 -2.35 -1.60 -4.91
C HIS A 587 -1.99 -3.06 -4.56
N ASP A 588 -2.01 -3.97 -5.54
CA ASP A 588 -1.80 -5.39 -5.27
C ASP A 588 -0.36 -5.74 -4.89
N PHE A 589 -0.23 -6.65 -3.91
CA PHE A 589 1.04 -7.21 -3.50
C PHE A 589 1.32 -8.55 -4.18
N SER A 590 2.39 -8.61 -4.99
CA SER A 590 2.72 -9.79 -5.80
C SER A 590 3.33 -10.95 -5.03
N GLY A 591 3.95 -10.70 -3.87
CA GLY A 591 4.67 -11.70 -3.09
C GLY A 591 3.77 -12.49 -2.12
N GLN A 592 4.41 -13.21 -1.19
CA GLN A 592 3.77 -13.91 -0.06
C GLN A 592 2.46 -14.63 -0.44
N GLY A 593 2.50 -15.45 -1.48
CA GLY A 593 1.32 -16.22 -1.87
C GLY A 593 0.32 -15.46 -2.73
N THR A 594 0.75 -14.40 -3.44
CA THR A 594 -0.11 -13.56 -4.30
C THR A 594 -1.21 -12.86 -3.48
N ALA A 595 -0.85 -11.80 -2.75
CA ALA A 595 -1.78 -11.08 -1.87
C ALA A 595 -2.47 -9.92 -2.61
N LEU A 596 -3.62 -10.24 -3.21
CA LEU A 596 -4.38 -9.30 -4.05
C LEU A 596 -5.34 -8.43 -3.24
N VAL A 597 -4.80 -7.68 -2.28
CA VAL A 597 -5.62 -6.81 -1.40
C VAL A 597 -5.90 -5.43 -2.01
N GLY A 598 -5.20 -5.06 -3.08
CA GLY A 598 -5.27 -3.73 -3.67
C GLY A 598 -6.60 -3.45 -4.35
N LEU A 599 -7.06 -2.20 -4.24
CA LEU A 599 -8.13 -1.69 -5.09
C LEU A 599 -7.62 -1.33 -6.51
N LEU A 600 -6.31 -1.14 -6.62
CA LEU A 600 -5.54 -1.02 -7.85
C LEU A 600 -4.74 -2.31 -8.11
N ASP A 601 -4.38 -2.55 -9.36
CA ASP A 601 -3.48 -3.66 -9.71
C ASP A 601 -2.01 -3.33 -9.41
N ALA A 602 -1.11 -4.30 -9.59
CA ALA A 602 0.32 -4.15 -9.29
C ALA A 602 1.04 -3.06 -10.11
N PHE A 603 0.38 -2.46 -11.10
CA PHE A 603 0.90 -1.36 -11.93
C PHE A 603 0.28 -0.01 -11.55
N TRP A 604 -0.46 0.06 -10.44
CA TRP A 604 -1.23 1.23 -10.00
C TRP A 604 -2.41 1.60 -10.92
N ASP A 605 -2.86 0.69 -11.78
CA ASP A 605 -4.01 0.94 -12.64
C ASP A 605 -5.32 0.48 -11.97
N SER A 606 -6.42 1.16 -12.31
CA SER A 606 -7.73 0.85 -11.72
C SER A 606 -8.24 -0.51 -12.17
N LYS A 607 -8.71 -1.32 -11.22
CA LYS A 607 -9.47 -2.55 -11.47
C LYS A 607 -10.95 -2.30 -11.78
N GLY A 608 -11.40 -1.04 -11.85
CA GLY A 608 -12.81 -0.69 -12.05
C GLY A 608 -13.70 -0.82 -10.80
N LEU A 609 -13.10 -0.97 -9.62
CA LEU A 609 -13.80 -1.21 -8.36
C LEU A 609 -14.37 0.09 -7.75
N ILE A 610 -13.60 1.17 -7.82
CA ILE A 610 -13.97 2.49 -7.32
C ILE A 610 -13.14 3.56 -8.04
N THR A 611 -13.76 4.68 -8.37
CA THR A 611 -13.04 5.83 -8.95
C THR A 611 -12.28 6.62 -7.86
N PRO A 612 -11.22 7.36 -8.22
CA PRO A 612 -10.52 8.20 -7.23
C PRO A 612 -11.45 9.22 -6.55
N GLY A 613 -12.41 9.78 -7.30
CA GLY A 613 -13.39 10.73 -6.77
C GLY A 613 -14.32 10.11 -5.72
N GLU A 614 -14.81 8.90 -5.96
CA GLU A 614 -15.64 8.17 -5.00
C GLU A 614 -14.84 7.76 -3.75
N PHE A 615 -13.59 7.31 -3.91
CA PHE A 615 -12.74 6.95 -2.78
C PHE A 615 -12.46 8.16 -1.88
N ARG A 616 -12.32 9.35 -2.48
CA ARG A 616 -12.14 10.62 -1.76
C ARG A 616 -13.35 11.04 -0.91
N ASN A 617 -14.52 10.45 -1.12
CA ASN A 617 -15.67 10.70 -0.25
C ASN A 617 -15.42 10.24 1.19
N PHE A 618 -14.56 9.24 1.40
CA PHE A 618 -14.18 8.74 2.72
C PHE A 618 -12.67 8.86 3.01
N CYS A 619 -11.85 9.19 2.02
CA CYS A 619 -10.41 9.41 2.20
C CYS A 619 -9.96 10.75 1.57
N SER A 620 -10.08 11.85 2.30
CA SER A 620 -9.63 13.16 1.83
C SER A 620 -9.29 14.09 3.00
N PRO A 621 -8.77 15.31 2.74
CA PRO A 621 -8.51 16.28 3.79
C PRO A 621 -9.76 16.67 4.61
N VAL A 622 -10.95 16.63 4.01
CA VAL A 622 -12.21 16.94 4.70
C VAL A 622 -13.24 15.86 4.36
N VAL A 623 -13.69 15.13 5.37
CA VAL A 623 -14.59 13.98 5.18
C VAL A 623 -15.84 14.17 6.04
N PRO A 624 -17.03 14.28 5.44
CA PRO A 624 -18.29 14.10 6.15
C PRO A 624 -18.39 12.66 6.68
N LEU A 625 -18.79 12.53 7.93
CA LEU A 625 -18.89 11.29 8.67
C LEU A 625 -20.30 11.18 9.27
N LEU A 626 -20.77 9.95 9.46
CA LEU A 626 -22.06 9.67 10.08
C LEU A 626 -21.87 8.60 11.15
N ARG A 627 -22.49 8.80 12.32
CA ARG A 627 -22.55 7.82 13.41
C ARG A 627 -23.98 7.37 13.61
N PHE A 628 -24.22 6.07 13.49
CA PHE A 628 -25.54 5.45 13.64
C PHE A 628 -25.39 3.98 14.07
N GLU A 629 -26.42 3.42 14.68
CA GLU A 629 -26.29 2.18 15.46
C GLU A 629 -26.17 0.91 14.62
N LYS A 630 -26.96 0.77 13.55
CA LYS A 630 -27.16 -0.51 12.85
C LYS A 630 -27.18 -0.33 11.34
N ALA A 631 -26.87 -1.40 10.60
CA ALA A 631 -27.06 -1.41 9.15
C ALA A 631 -28.53 -1.57 8.74
N SER A 632 -29.28 -2.40 9.48
CA SER A 632 -30.68 -2.72 9.16
C SER A 632 -31.63 -2.31 10.28
N TYR A 633 -32.82 -1.85 9.91
CA TYR A 633 -33.88 -1.36 10.80
C TYR A 633 -35.24 -1.96 10.42
N LYS A 634 -36.11 -2.14 11.41
CA LYS A 634 -37.56 -2.26 11.17
C LYS A 634 -38.13 -0.87 10.90
N ASN A 635 -39.18 -0.79 10.10
CA ASN A 635 -39.83 0.48 9.76
C ASN A 635 -40.58 1.15 10.94
N ASN A 636 -40.70 0.47 12.08
CA ASN A 636 -41.25 1.02 13.32
C ASN A 636 -40.15 1.41 14.33
N GLU A 637 -38.89 1.40 13.90
CA GLU A 637 -37.76 1.96 14.66
C GLU A 637 -37.45 3.37 14.15
N ASP A 638 -36.95 4.22 15.05
CA ASP A 638 -36.39 5.51 14.67
C ASP A 638 -34.95 5.34 14.16
N PHE A 639 -34.63 5.99 13.04
CA PHE A 639 -33.24 6.14 12.62
C PHE A 639 -32.65 7.40 13.24
N ASN A 640 -31.74 7.23 14.19
CA ASN A 640 -30.98 8.30 14.81
C ASN A 640 -29.53 8.27 14.32
N ALA A 641 -29.02 9.40 13.86
CA ALA A 641 -27.64 9.53 13.44
C ALA A 641 -27.03 10.89 13.80
N THR A 642 -25.77 10.89 14.22
CA THR A 642 -25.01 12.13 14.45
C THR A 642 -24.10 12.40 13.26
N VAL A 643 -24.23 13.58 12.68
CA VAL A 643 -23.37 14.06 11.60
C VAL A 643 -22.08 14.63 12.19
N GLN A 644 -20.96 14.20 11.64
CA GLN A 644 -19.64 14.73 11.97
C GLN A 644 -18.91 15.16 10.69
N VAL A 645 -17.91 16.03 10.84
CA VAL A 645 -16.93 16.29 9.78
C VAL A 645 -15.54 16.16 10.37
N SER A 646 -14.70 15.38 9.70
CA SER A 646 -13.26 15.33 9.96
C SER A 646 -12.58 16.35 9.05
N ASN A 647 -11.94 17.37 9.63
CA ASN A 647 -11.24 18.41 8.88
C ASN A 647 -9.74 18.40 9.21
N PHE A 648 -8.93 17.99 8.24
CA PHE A 648 -7.48 18.11 8.18
C PHE A 648 -7.05 18.90 6.94
N GLY A 649 -7.92 19.79 6.45
CA GLY A 649 -7.64 20.73 5.37
C GLY A 649 -6.68 21.83 5.79
N SER A 650 -6.49 22.82 4.92
CA SER A 650 -5.59 23.96 5.20
C SER A 650 -6.19 25.01 6.14
N GLU A 651 -7.52 24.99 6.33
CA GLU A 651 -8.31 26.06 6.95
C GLU A 651 -9.44 25.51 7.84
N ILE A 652 -9.88 26.33 8.79
CA ILE A 652 -11.13 26.13 9.52
C ILE A 652 -12.27 26.46 8.57
N LEU A 653 -13.29 25.59 8.48
CA LEU A 653 -14.44 25.82 7.61
C LEU A 653 -15.57 26.48 8.39
N ASP A 654 -16.37 27.30 7.70
CA ASP A 654 -17.62 27.85 8.21
C ASP A 654 -18.72 27.52 7.20
N ALA A 655 -19.37 26.37 7.40
CA ALA A 655 -20.21 25.75 6.38
C ALA A 655 -21.54 25.21 6.93
N GLU A 656 -22.55 25.23 6.08
CA GLU A 656 -23.80 24.48 6.26
C GLU A 656 -23.58 23.02 5.83
N ILE A 657 -24.35 22.10 6.42
CA ILE A 657 -24.28 20.68 6.07
C ILE A 657 -25.64 20.23 5.57
N HIS A 658 -25.67 19.68 4.36
CA HIS A 658 -26.89 19.20 3.73
C HIS A 658 -26.94 17.69 3.81
N TYR A 659 -28.10 17.16 4.18
CA TYR A 659 -28.39 15.73 4.08
C TYR A 659 -29.54 15.45 3.13
N GLU A 660 -29.46 14.33 2.42
CA GLU A 660 -30.49 13.81 1.54
C GLU A 660 -30.58 12.29 1.72
N VAL A 661 -31.80 11.76 1.79
CA VAL A 661 -32.05 10.33 1.93
C VAL A 661 -32.93 9.88 0.79
N THR A 662 -32.41 8.96 -0.03
CA THR A 662 -33.06 8.49 -1.25
C THR A 662 -33.34 6.99 -1.21
N THR A 663 -34.40 6.55 -1.88
CA THR A 663 -34.63 5.13 -2.17
C THR A 663 -33.68 4.62 -3.26
N ASN A 664 -33.67 3.32 -3.52
CA ASN A 664 -32.94 2.75 -4.65
C ASN A 664 -33.39 3.28 -6.03
N SER A 665 -34.65 3.71 -6.16
CA SER A 665 -35.16 4.35 -7.39
C SER A 665 -34.76 5.82 -7.53
N GLY A 666 -34.10 6.40 -6.53
CA GLY A 666 -33.69 7.82 -6.51
C GLY A 666 -34.77 8.76 -5.99
N LEU A 667 -35.87 8.25 -5.42
CA LEU A 667 -36.89 9.09 -4.79
C LEU A 667 -36.34 9.67 -3.48
N ILE A 668 -36.37 10.99 -3.34
CA ILE A 668 -35.99 11.67 -2.10
C ILE A 668 -37.10 11.47 -1.07
N MET A 669 -36.77 10.78 0.03
CA MET A 669 -37.68 10.52 1.16
C MET A 669 -37.54 11.57 2.24
N PHE A 670 -36.31 12.01 2.50
CA PHE A 670 -35.98 13.01 3.52
C PHE A 670 -34.85 13.90 3.03
N SER A 671 -34.84 15.16 3.47
CA SER A 671 -33.75 16.09 3.22
C SER A 671 -33.76 17.19 4.26
N GLY A 672 -32.61 17.78 4.54
CA GLY A 672 -32.52 18.92 5.44
C GLY A 672 -31.15 19.57 5.47
N ILE A 673 -31.08 20.68 6.21
CA ILE A 673 -29.88 21.49 6.39
C ILE A 673 -29.62 21.59 7.89
N LEU A 674 -28.42 21.23 8.33
CA LEU A 674 -27.98 21.44 9.71
C LEU A 674 -27.46 22.88 9.88
N PRO A 675 -27.56 23.46 11.09
CA PRO A 675 -27.11 24.81 11.36
C PRO A 675 -25.65 25.02 10.93
N LYS A 676 -25.40 26.19 10.33
CA LYS A 676 -24.06 26.62 9.94
C LYS A 676 -23.14 26.60 11.16
N THR A 677 -22.01 25.90 11.04
CA THR A 677 -21.10 25.64 12.17
C THR A 677 -19.65 25.83 11.75
N LYS A 678 -18.82 26.34 12.67
CA LYS A 678 -17.36 26.38 12.48
C LYS A 678 -16.76 24.99 12.70
N ILE A 679 -16.09 24.46 11.68
CA ILE A 679 -15.47 23.14 11.68
C ILE A 679 -13.96 23.31 11.85
N GLY A 680 -13.49 23.13 13.08
CA GLY A 680 -12.07 23.17 13.45
C GLY A 680 -11.31 21.94 12.94
N PHE A 681 -10.00 21.87 13.24
CA PHE A 681 -9.18 20.71 12.87
C PHE A 681 -9.53 19.46 13.69
N GLY A 682 -9.53 18.30 13.05
CA GLY A 682 -9.98 17.03 13.63
C GLY A 682 -11.46 16.75 13.37
N ALA A 683 -12.02 15.78 14.09
CA ALA A 683 -13.42 15.40 13.97
C ALA A 683 -14.32 16.26 14.88
N SER A 684 -15.31 16.93 14.29
CA SER A 684 -16.29 17.77 14.98
C SER A 684 -17.71 17.24 14.80
N SER A 685 -18.53 17.26 15.85
CA SER A 685 -19.96 16.95 15.78
C SER A 685 -20.77 18.18 15.35
N LEU A 686 -21.67 18.01 14.39
CA LEU A 686 -22.39 19.14 13.75
C LEU A 686 -23.91 19.10 13.95
N GLY A 687 -24.44 18.02 14.53
CA GLY A 687 -25.86 17.88 14.83
C GLY A 687 -26.39 16.49 14.52
N ASP A 688 -27.66 16.26 14.88
CA ASP A 688 -28.32 14.97 14.75
C ASP A 688 -29.37 14.98 13.63
N ILE A 689 -29.56 13.83 13.01
CA ILE A 689 -30.62 13.51 12.06
C ILE A 689 -31.50 12.44 12.70
N ASN A 690 -32.80 12.71 12.77
CA ASN A 690 -33.81 11.75 13.17
C ASN A 690 -34.78 11.55 11.99
N LEU A 691 -34.96 10.30 11.56
CA LEU A 691 -35.86 9.95 10.46
C LEU A 691 -36.94 8.99 10.96
N ASP A 692 -38.20 9.36 10.74
CA ASP A 692 -39.37 8.50 10.92
C ASP A 692 -39.46 7.50 9.77
N LEU A 693 -39.11 6.24 10.05
CA LEU A 693 -39.12 5.16 9.08
C LEU A 693 -40.53 4.59 8.80
N SER A 694 -41.57 5.05 9.51
CA SER A 694 -42.92 4.48 9.42
C SER A 694 -43.53 4.57 8.02
N LYS A 695 -43.07 5.51 7.19
CA LYS A 695 -43.48 5.67 5.79
C LYS A 695 -42.97 4.56 4.87
N ILE A 696 -41.95 3.81 5.28
CA ILE A 696 -41.39 2.71 4.50
C ILE A 696 -42.24 1.46 4.72
N LYS A 697 -43.17 1.18 3.80
CA LYS A 697 -44.13 0.07 3.91
C LYS A 697 -43.68 -1.23 3.22
N GLN A 698 -42.60 -1.18 2.45
CA GLN A 698 -42.00 -2.33 1.77
C GLN A 698 -40.51 -2.36 2.09
N ALA A 699 -39.89 -3.52 1.97
CA ALA A 699 -38.45 -3.64 2.16
C ALA A 699 -37.71 -2.74 1.18
N GLU A 700 -36.88 -1.82 1.67
CA GLU A 700 -36.21 -0.80 0.87
C GLU A 700 -34.77 -0.58 1.37
N ALA A 701 -33.87 -0.23 0.46
CA ALA A 701 -32.55 0.30 0.83
C ALA A 701 -32.56 1.82 0.69
N LEU A 702 -32.19 2.52 1.77
CA LEU A 702 -32.12 3.97 1.81
C LEU A 702 -30.66 4.42 1.75
N LYS A 703 -30.35 5.29 0.80
CA LYS A 703 -29.04 5.93 0.64
C LYS A 703 -29.06 7.29 1.33
N ILE A 704 -28.25 7.43 2.37
CA ILE A 704 -28.07 8.67 3.12
C ILE A 704 -26.83 9.36 2.58
N LYS A 705 -26.99 10.56 2.05
CA LYS A 705 -25.90 11.40 1.55
C LYS A 705 -25.73 12.61 2.47
N ILE A 706 -24.49 12.88 2.88
CA ILE A 706 -24.10 14.12 3.57
C ILE A 706 -23.18 14.90 2.63
N SER A 707 -23.38 16.21 2.52
CA SER A 707 -22.57 17.07 1.66
C SER A 707 -22.33 18.45 2.28
N ILE A 708 -21.19 19.04 1.93
CA ILE A 708 -20.83 20.42 2.29
C ILE A 708 -21.01 21.27 1.01
N PRO A 709 -22.06 22.11 0.91
CA PRO A 709 -22.34 22.92 -0.27
C PRO A 709 -21.14 23.76 -0.73
N HIS A 710 -21.06 24.03 -2.03
CA HIS A 710 -19.98 24.77 -2.68
C HIS A 710 -18.57 24.15 -2.54
N THR A 711 -18.48 22.92 -2.04
CA THR A 711 -17.25 22.13 -2.01
C THR A 711 -17.42 20.82 -2.77
N VAL A 712 -16.35 20.03 -2.86
CA VAL A 712 -16.40 18.65 -3.39
C VAL A 712 -16.70 17.61 -2.31
N TYR A 713 -16.78 18.03 -1.04
CA TYR A 713 -16.83 17.11 0.09
C TYR A 713 -18.24 16.58 0.32
N GLN A 714 -18.37 15.27 0.15
CA GLN A 714 -19.60 14.52 0.36
C GLN A 714 -19.25 13.10 0.79
N ASN A 715 -20.18 12.42 1.45
CA ASN A 715 -20.08 11.00 1.75
C ASN A 715 -21.47 10.38 1.79
N HIS A 716 -21.55 9.06 1.70
CA HIS A 716 -22.83 8.36 1.72
C HIS A 716 -22.76 7.01 2.43
N TRP A 717 -23.92 6.58 2.92
CA TRP A 717 -24.14 5.31 3.60
C TRP A 717 -25.44 4.69 3.09
N THR A 718 -25.56 3.38 3.21
CA THR A 718 -26.79 2.65 2.92
C THR A 718 -27.29 2.01 4.20
N ILE A 719 -28.58 2.14 4.47
CA ILE A 719 -29.30 1.37 5.49
C ILE A 719 -30.41 0.56 4.84
N TRP A 720 -30.78 -0.56 5.44
CA TRP A 720 -31.85 -1.42 4.96
C TRP A 720 -33.03 -1.35 5.91
N VAL A 721 -34.20 -1.02 5.38
CA VAL A 721 -35.42 -0.86 6.19
C VAL A 721 -36.42 -1.94 5.80
N TYR A 722 -36.85 -2.73 6.78
CA TYR A 722 -37.78 -3.84 6.59
C TYR A 722 -39.11 -3.59 7.31
N PRO A 723 -40.25 -4.04 6.74
CA PRO A 723 -41.53 -3.96 7.45
C PRO A 723 -41.49 -4.76 8.76
N ALA A 724 -41.90 -4.14 9.87
CA ALA A 724 -42.01 -4.81 11.16
C ALA A 724 -43.00 -6.01 11.09
N GLU A 725 -44.08 -5.82 10.33
CA GLU A 725 -45.07 -6.84 10.01
C GLU A 725 -45.03 -7.18 8.52
N GLN A 726 -44.95 -8.48 8.23
CA GLN A 726 -44.95 -9.01 6.88
C GLN A 726 -46.37 -9.36 6.46
N LYS A 727 -46.76 -9.00 5.24
CA LYS A 727 -48.08 -9.38 4.69
C LYS A 727 -48.20 -10.90 4.63
N SER A 728 -49.37 -11.45 4.98
CA SER A 728 -49.60 -12.89 4.86
C SER A 728 -49.36 -13.37 3.42
N ILE A 729 -48.71 -14.53 3.30
CA ILE A 729 -48.51 -15.23 2.03
C ILE A 729 -49.50 -16.39 2.02
N ASN A 730 -50.29 -16.54 0.95
CA ASN A 730 -51.10 -17.74 0.75
C ASN A 730 -50.14 -18.90 0.45
N ASN A 731 -49.74 -19.62 1.49
CA ASN A 731 -48.54 -20.45 1.45
C ASN A 731 -48.88 -21.93 1.20
N THR A 732 -48.76 -22.36 -0.06
CA THR A 732 -48.76 -23.78 -0.43
C THR A 732 -47.36 -24.41 -0.40
N VAL A 733 -46.34 -23.64 0.02
CA VAL A 733 -44.94 -24.06 0.07
C VAL A 733 -44.62 -24.65 1.44
N LEU A 734 -44.04 -25.85 1.45
CA LEU A 734 -43.50 -26.45 2.66
C LEU A 734 -42.16 -25.79 3.00
N PHE A 735 -42.08 -25.10 4.14
CA PHE A 735 -40.80 -24.70 4.73
C PHE A 735 -40.42 -25.75 5.78
N THR A 736 -39.27 -26.39 5.62
CA THR A 736 -38.80 -27.42 6.56
C THR A 736 -37.29 -27.36 6.77
N THR A 737 -36.86 -27.77 7.95
CA THR A 737 -35.45 -28.03 8.28
C THR A 737 -35.07 -29.50 8.07
N SER A 738 -36.06 -30.37 7.86
CA SER A 738 -35.88 -31.82 7.73
C SER A 738 -35.69 -32.22 6.26
N LYS A 739 -34.55 -32.84 5.98
CA LYS A 739 -34.26 -33.42 4.65
C LYS A 739 -35.27 -34.51 4.27
N ASP A 740 -35.66 -35.36 5.23
CA ASP A 740 -36.60 -36.46 4.98
C ASP A 740 -38.01 -35.95 4.70
N GLU A 741 -38.44 -34.90 5.40
CA GLU A 741 -39.73 -34.26 5.13
C GLU A 741 -39.73 -33.59 3.75
N ALA A 742 -38.62 -32.93 3.39
CA ALA A 742 -38.45 -32.34 2.07
C ALA A 742 -38.55 -33.40 0.95
N PHE A 743 -37.86 -34.54 1.07
CA PHE A 743 -37.94 -35.62 0.07
C PHE A 743 -39.35 -36.17 -0.08
N LYS A 744 -40.06 -36.43 1.02
CA LYS A 744 -41.46 -36.88 0.99
C LYS A 744 -42.39 -35.87 0.30
N ALA A 745 -42.19 -34.58 0.52
CA ALA A 745 -43.00 -33.56 -0.11
C ALA A 745 -42.67 -33.39 -1.61
N LEU A 746 -41.38 -33.43 -1.97
CA LEU A 746 -40.92 -33.31 -3.36
C LEU A 746 -41.39 -34.49 -4.22
N SER A 747 -41.40 -35.72 -3.69
CA SER A 747 -41.91 -36.90 -4.42
C SER A 747 -43.41 -36.82 -4.72
N LEU A 748 -44.16 -36.04 -3.92
CA LEU A 748 -45.56 -35.70 -4.14
C LEU A 748 -45.76 -34.48 -5.05
N GLY A 749 -44.72 -33.97 -5.70
CA GLY A 749 -44.79 -32.82 -6.61
C GLY A 749 -44.96 -31.46 -5.90
N LYS A 750 -44.75 -31.39 -4.58
CA LYS A 750 -44.92 -30.14 -3.82
C LYS A 750 -43.75 -29.18 -4.02
N THR A 751 -43.99 -27.91 -3.68
CA THR A 751 -42.95 -26.89 -3.60
C THR A 751 -42.38 -26.83 -2.18
N VAL A 752 -41.06 -26.87 -2.05
CA VAL A 752 -40.33 -26.96 -0.77
C VAL A 752 -39.24 -25.90 -0.68
N ILE A 753 -39.13 -25.25 0.48
CA ILE A 753 -37.93 -24.55 0.91
C ILE A 753 -37.29 -25.37 2.02
N LEU A 754 -36.12 -25.94 1.74
CA LEU A 754 -35.32 -26.68 2.70
C LEU A 754 -34.27 -25.73 3.32
N ASN A 755 -34.37 -25.49 4.62
CA ASN A 755 -33.40 -24.74 5.41
C ASN A 755 -32.85 -25.62 6.53
N PRO A 756 -31.94 -26.55 6.22
CA PRO A 756 -31.44 -27.48 7.22
C PRO A 756 -30.58 -26.72 8.25
N ASP A 757 -30.40 -27.33 9.42
CA ASP A 757 -29.43 -26.83 10.39
C ASP A 757 -28.03 -26.74 9.76
N THR A 758 -27.28 -25.68 10.06
CA THR A 758 -25.96 -25.43 9.45
C THR A 758 -24.96 -26.55 9.74
N SER A 759 -25.12 -27.30 10.84
CA SER A 759 -24.31 -28.49 11.17
C SER A 759 -24.51 -29.64 10.18
N GLN A 760 -25.67 -29.70 9.50
CA GLN A 760 -26.01 -30.70 8.50
C GLN A 760 -25.47 -30.36 7.11
N ILE A 761 -25.09 -29.10 6.87
CA ILE A 761 -24.50 -28.70 5.59
C ILE A 761 -23.07 -29.25 5.45
N ILE A 762 -22.77 -29.82 4.30
CA ILE A 762 -21.42 -30.23 3.89
C ILE A 762 -20.81 -29.05 3.13
N GLY A 763 -19.86 -28.36 3.75
CA GLY A 763 -19.46 -27.04 3.29
C GLY A 763 -18.40 -26.34 4.12
N VAL A 764 -18.23 -25.05 3.85
CA VAL A 764 -17.29 -24.14 4.54
C VAL A 764 -18.07 -23.17 5.41
N ASP A 765 -17.63 -22.94 6.65
CA ASP A 765 -18.31 -21.99 7.55
C ASP A 765 -18.34 -20.59 6.94
N GLY A 766 -19.47 -19.90 7.10
CA GLY A 766 -19.64 -18.55 6.60
C GLY A 766 -18.78 -17.56 7.37
N ARG A 767 -18.07 -16.71 6.62
CA ARG A 767 -17.28 -15.59 7.16
C ARG A 767 -17.64 -14.34 6.38
N PHE A 768 -17.94 -13.25 7.09
CA PHE A 768 -18.32 -12.00 6.43
C PHE A 768 -17.13 -11.38 5.71
N THR A 769 -16.01 -11.17 6.41
CA THR A 769 -14.80 -10.59 5.82
C THR A 769 -14.20 -11.49 4.74
N SER A 770 -13.64 -10.89 3.69
CA SER A 770 -12.88 -11.63 2.67
C SER A 770 -11.65 -12.31 3.29
N VAL A 771 -11.03 -13.18 2.49
CA VAL A 771 -9.70 -13.76 2.78
C VAL A 771 -8.74 -12.64 3.20
N PHE A 772 -8.07 -12.87 4.33
CA PHE A 772 -7.01 -12.02 4.82
C PHE A 772 -5.75 -12.26 4.01
N TRP A 773 -5.24 -11.17 3.42
CA TRP A 773 -3.94 -11.09 2.75
C TRP A 773 -3.77 -12.07 1.57
N SER A 774 -3.49 -13.34 1.85
CA SER A 774 -3.39 -14.43 0.87
C SER A 774 -3.92 -15.75 1.43
N PRO A 775 -4.71 -16.52 0.65
CA PRO A 775 -5.16 -17.86 1.04
C PRO A 775 -4.02 -18.90 1.07
N VAL A 776 -2.86 -18.59 0.51
CA VAL A 776 -1.70 -19.49 0.44
C VAL A 776 -0.73 -19.23 1.59
N HIS A 777 -0.51 -17.96 1.94
CA HIS A 777 0.35 -17.58 3.06
C HIS A 777 -0.31 -17.84 4.41
N PHE A 778 -1.61 -17.55 4.53
CA PHE A 778 -2.42 -17.90 5.68
C PHE A 778 -3.45 -18.97 5.30
N PRO A 779 -3.10 -20.26 5.23
CA PRO A 779 -4.01 -21.31 4.78
C PRO A 779 -5.12 -21.65 5.80
N ASN A 780 -4.91 -21.30 7.07
CA ASN A 780 -5.81 -21.59 8.19
C ASN A 780 -6.85 -20.49 8.36
N GLN A 781 -7.59 -20.17 7.31
CA GLN A 781 -8.67 -19.19 7.35
C GLN A 781 -9.86 -19.63 6.48
N PRO A 782 -11.08 -19.14 6.76
CA PRO A 782 -12.22 -19.32 5.87
C PRO A 782 -11.90 -18.78 4.48
N GLY A 783 -12.22 -19.59 3.47
CA GLY A 783 -11.76 -19.37 2.10
C GLY A 783 -12.72 -18.58 1.22
N THR A 784 -13.64 -17.78 1.78
CA THR A 784 -14.67 -17.07 1.01
C THR A 784 -14.28 -15.62 0.73
N MET A 785 -14.66 -15.09 -0.42
CA MET A 785 -14.34 -13.73 -0.87
C MET A 785 -15.59 -12.85 -1.07
N GLY A 786 -16.66 -13.18 -0.34
CA GLY A 786 -17.98 -12.55 -0.45
C GLY A 786 -18.96 -13.31 -1.34
N ILE A 787 -20.12 -12.70 -1.60
CA ILE A 787 -21.17 -13.28 -2.44
C ILE A 787 -21.18 -12.65 -3.84
N LEU A 788 -21.77 -13.38 -4.79
CA LEU A 788 -22.22 -12.87 -6.08
C LEU A 788 -23.70 -13.27 -6.26
N CYS A 789 -24.57 -12.30 -6.52
CA CYS A 789 -25.98 -12.59 -6.81
C CYS A 789 -26.53 -11.63 -7.87
N ASN A 790 -27.69 -11.97 -8.45
CA ASN A 790 -28.42 -11.07 -9.32
C ASN A 790 -29.46 -10.29 -8.49
N PRO A 791 -29.28 -8.98 -8.23
CA PRO A 791 -30.17 -8.22 -7.34
C PRO A 791 -31.60 -8.06 -7.89
N VAL A 792 -31.82 -8.26 -9.19
CA VAL A 792 -33.18 -8.25 -9.79
C VAL A 792 -33.81 -9.64 -9.86
N HIS A 793 -33.17 -10.68 -9.32
CA HIS A 793 -33.77 -12.01 -9.25
C HIS A 793 -35.04 -11.96 -8.38
N PRO A 794 -36.17 -12.58 -8.78
CA PRO A 794 -37.43 -12.47 -8.05
C PRO A 794 -37.38 -12.91 -6.58
N ALA A 795 -36.44 -13.79 -6.24
CA ALA A 795 -36.11 -14.18 -4.86
C ALA A 795 -35.74 -13.00 -3.93
N PHE A 796 -35.31 -11.87 -4.48
CA PHE A 796 -34.92 -10.65 -3.75
C PHE A 796 -35.93 -9.51 -3.86
N ASN A 797 -37.10 -9.72 -4.49
CA ASN A 797 -38.12 -8.68 -4.63
C ASN A 797 -38.64 -8.12 -3.29
N ALA A 798 -38.47 -8.85 -2.19
CA ALA A 798 -38.75 -8.37 -0.84
C ALA A 798 -37.50 -8.36 0.05
N PHE A 799 -36.30 -8.42 -0.53
CA PHE A 799 -35.01 -8.34 0.17
C PHE A 799 -34.05 -7.51 -0.69
N PRO A 800 -34.13 -6.16 -0.64
CA PRO A 800 -33.30 -5.29 -1.46
C PRO A 800 -31.81 -5.56 -1.20
N THR A 801 -31.07 -5.81 -2.26
CA THR A 801 -29.66 -6.15 -2.20
C THR A 801 -28.91 -5.59 -3.40
N GLU A 802 -27.60 -5.63 -3.31
CA GLU A 802 -26.68 -5.43 -4.42
C GLU A 802 -26.14 -6.79 -4.88
N PHE A 803 -25.40 -6.79 -5.99
CA PHE A 803 -24.83 -8.01 -6.57
C PHE A 803 -23.65 -8.59 -5.77
N TYR A 804 -23.23 -7.94 -4.68
CA TYR A 804 -22.06 -8.26 -3.86
C TYR A 804 -22.40 -8.19 -2.36
N SER A 805 -21.48 -8.65 -1.50
CA SER A 805 -21.66 -8.60 -0.04
C SER A 805 -21.75 -7.16 0.47
N ASN A 806 -22.81 -6.86 1.21
CA ASN A 806 -22.99 -5.60 1.93
C ASN A 806 -23.54 -5.88 3.35
N TRP A 807 -23.66 -4.88 4.21
CA TRP A 807 -23.82 -5.04 5.66
C TRP A 807 -25.08 -5.80 6.10
N GLN A 808 -26.16 -5.78 5.32
CA GLN A 808 -27.37 -6.58 5.56
C GLN A 808 -27.14 -8.09 5.40
N TRP A 809 -26.06 -8.50 4.73
CA TRP A 809 -25.69 -9.91 4.63
C TRP A 809 -24.91 -10.41 5.85
N TRP A 810 -24.46 -9.52 6.75
CA TRP A 810 -23.57 -9.89 7.85
C TRP A 810 -24.16 -11.01 8.70
N ASP A 811 -25.37 -10.83 9.23
CA ASP A 811 -26.03 -11.80 10.10
C ASP A 811 -26.30 -13.14 9.39
N LEU A 812 -26.71 -13.05 8.12
CA LEU A 812 -26.98 -14.23 7.29
C LEU A 812 -25.70 -15.04 7.04
N ILE A 813 -24.59 -14.36 6.72
CA ILE A 813 -23.32 -15.02 6.41
C ILE A 813 -22.68 -15.59 7.68
N THR A 814 -22.63 -14.84 8.79
CA THR A 814 -22.00 -15.32 10.03
C THR A 814 -22.76 -16.45 10.69
N ASN A 815 -24.05 -16.61 10.39
CA ASN A 815 -24.88 -17.75 10.81
C ASN A 815 -25.17 -18.70 9.63
N SER A 816 -24.15 -19.02 8.83
CA SER A 816 -24.29 -19.94 7.70
C SER A 816 -23.17 -20.95 7.59
N LYS A 817 -23.44 -22.00 6.82
CA LYS A 817 -22.40 -22.83 6.23
C LYS A 817 -22.62 -22.88 4.71
N THR A 818 -21.61 -22.50 3.95
CA THR A 818 -21.66 -22.40 2.49
C THR A 818 -21.58 -23.78 1.87
N MET A 819 -22.52 -24.13 0.99
CA MET A 819 -22.53 -25.42 0.27
C MET A 819 -21.44 -25.46 -0.79
N ILE A 820 -20.69 -26.57 -0.87
CA ILE A 820 -19.82 -26.88 -2.02
C ILE A 820 -20.66 -27.65 -3.03
N ILE A 821 -20.93 -27.05 -4.18
CA ILE A 821 -21.86 -27.58 -5.19
C ILE A 821 -21.15 -28.18 -6.41
N ASP A 822 -19.90 -28.61 -6.27
CA ASP A 822 -19.14 -29.24 -7.35
C ASP A 822 -19.82 -30.53 -7.88
N SER A 823 -20.55 -31.24 -7.01
CA SER A 823 -21.39 -32.40 -7.35
C SER A 823 -22.71 -32.07 -8.05
N LEU A 824 -23.04 -30.77 -8.18
CA LEU A 824 -24.24 -30.24 -8.82
C LEU A 824 -23.87 -29.37 -10.04
N PRO A 825 -23.16 -29.91 -11.06
CA PRO A 825 -22.65 -29.12 -12.18
C PRO A 825 -23.74 -28.39 -12.97
N GLN A 826 -24.99 -28.88 -12.94
CA GLN A 826 -26.15 -28.28 -13.57
C GLN A 826 -26.63 -26.98 -12.90
N ILE A 827 -26.22 -26.68 -11.67
CA ILE A 827 -26.52 -25.43 -10.98
C ILE A 827 -25.47 -24.38 -11.38
N GLU A 828 -25.62 -23.85 -12.59
CA GLU A 828 -24.70 -22.83 -13.13
C GLU A 828 -24.95 -21.43 -12.56
N GLN A 829 -26.20 -21.12 -12.19
CA GLN A 829 -26.61 -19.81 -11.65
C GLN A 829 -27.39 -19.99 -10.35
N PRO A 830 -26.71 -20.19 -9.21
CA PRO A 830 -27.37 -20.20 -7.91
C PRO A 830 -27.94 -18.81 -7.60
N ILE A 831 -29.00 -18.76 -6.80
CA ILE A 831 -29.63 -17.49 -6.37
C ILE A 831 -28.62 -16.63 -5.59
N VAL A 832 -27.86 -17.26 -4.68
CA VAL A 832 -26.73 -16.65 -3.98
C VAL A 832 -25.50 -17.52 -4.18
N ARG A 833 -24.57 -17.07 -5.03
CA ARG A 833 -23.24 -17.68 -5.17
C ARG A 833 -22.33 -17.16 -4.06
N VAL A 834 -21.46 -18.03 -3.55
CA VAL A 834 -20.35 -17.61 -2.69
C VAL A 834 -19.06 -17.74 -3.51
N ILE A 835 -18.22 -16.70 -3.49
CA ILE A 835 -16.95 -16.68 -4.21
C ILE A 835 -15.93 -17.42 -3.35
N ASP A 836 -15.34 -18.49 -3.89
CA ASP A 836 -14.23 -19.20 -3.23
C ASP A 836 -12.92 -18.46 -3.46
N ASN A 837 -11.94 -18.77 -2.61
CA ASN A 837 -10.57 -18.31 -2.81
C ASN A 837 -9.99 -18.88 -4.11
N PHE A 838 -9.17 -18.06 -4.77
CA PHE A 838 -8.60 -18.35 -6.09
C PHE A 838 -7.60 -19.52 -6.10
N PHE A 839 -7.18 -20.03 -4.92
CA PHE A 839 -6.34 -21.22 -4.83
C PHE A 839 -7.14 -22.53 -4.89
N LYS A 840 -8.44 -22.49 -4.58
CA LYS A 840 -9.34 -23.65 -4.60
C LYS A 840 -10.39 -23.58 -5.70
N ASN A 841 -10.92 -22.40 -6.05
CA ASN A 841 -11.95 -22.18 -7.07
C ASN A 841 -13.11 -23.20 -7.03
N ARG A 842 -13.60 -23.59 -5.86
CA ARG A 842 -14.75 -24.51 -5.75
C ARG A 842 -16.02 -23.79 -6.19
N LYS A 843 -16.97 -24.53 -6.78
CA LYS A 843 -18.32 -23.99 -6.99
C LYS A 843 -19.02 -23.96 -5.64
N MET A 844 -19.41 -22.76 -5.18
CA MET A 844 -20.04 -22.60 -3.88
C MET A 844 -21.32 -21.74 -3.94
N ALA A 845 -22.28 -22.04 -3.08
CA ALA A 845 -23.55 -21.32 -3.00
C ALA A 845 -24.15 -21.37 -1.59
N SER A 846 -24.94 -20.34 -1.26
CA SER A 846 -25.75 -20.31 -0.04
C SER A 846 -27.24 -20.50 -0.33
N VAL A 847 -27.69 -20.16 -1.54
CA VAL A 847 -29.07 -20.36 -1.98
C VAL A 847 -29.09 -20.91 -3.40
N ILE A 848 -29.73 -22.05 -3.60
CA ILE A 848 -29.94 -22.68 -4.91
C ILE A 848 -31.42 -22.97 -5.13
N GLU A 849 -31.83 -23.08 -6.39
CA GLU A 849 -33.14 -23.58 -6.78
C GLU A 849 -33.01 -24.74 -7.78
N ALA A 850 -33.94 -25.69 -7.71
CA ALA A 850 -33.96 -26.87 -8.56
C ALA A 850 -35.34 -27.54 -8.61
N ARG A 851 -35.48 -28.54 -9.46
CA ARG A 851 -36.54 -29.56 -9.43
C ARG A 851 -35.99 -30.88 -8.93
N MET A 852 -36.83 -31.63 -8.24
CA MET A 852 -36.58 -33.02 -7.87
C MET A 852 -37.83 -33.82 -8.19
N GLY A 853 -37.77 -34.62 -9.25
CA GLY A 853 -38.97 -35.17 -9.89
C GLY A 853 -39.90 -34.05 -10.38
N GLU A 854 -41.17 -34.12 -10.00
CA GLU A 854 -42.15 -33.06 -10.25
C GLU A 854 -42.16 -31.95 -9.18
N GLY A 855 -41.47 -32.17 -8.06
CA GLY A 855 -41.34 -31.18 -7.00
C GLY A 855 -40.41 -30.04 -7.36
N LYS A 856 -40.64 -28.87 -6.74
CA LYS A 856 -39.78 -27.67 -6.87
C LYS A 856 -39.12 -27.38 -5.53
N LEU A 857 -37.84 -27.03 -5.55
CA LEU A 857 -37.00 -26.92 -4.38
C LEU A 857 -36.22 -25.62 -4.37
N ILE A 858 -36.19 -24.94 -3.22
CA ILE A 858 -35.15 -23.98 -2.84
C ILE A 858 -34.38 -24.58 -1.67
N VAL A 859 -33.06 -24.53 -1.71
CA VAL A 859 -32.21 -24.85 -0.55
C VAL A 859 -31.52 -23.59 -0.10
N CYS A 860 -31.65 -23.25 1.18
CA CYS A 860 -30.95 -22.13 1.82
C CYS A 860 -30.07 -22.67 2.95
N SER A 861 -28.78 -22.36 2.92
CA SER A 861 -27.80 -22.83 3.91
C SER A 861 -27.42 -21.77 4.95
N MET A 862 -28.06 -20.60 4.89
CA MET A 862 -28.03 -19.56 5.93
C MET A 862 -29.12 -19.87 6.96
N ASP A 863 -28.85 -19.71 8.26
CA ASP A 863 -29.89 -19.89 9.26
C ASP A 863 -30.94 -18.78 9.14
N ILE A 864 -32.10 -19.14 8.62
CA ILE A 864 -33.30 -18.32 8.52
C ILE A 864 -34.47 -18.94 9.29
N THR A 865 -34.17 -19.80 10.28
CA THR A 865 -35.16 -20.50 11.10
C THR A 865 -35.16 -19.98 12.53
N HIS A 866 -33.99 -19.74 13.13
CA HIS A 866 -33.89 -19.46 14.57
C HIS A 866 -33.89 -17.95 14.88
N ASN A 867 -34.48 -17.59 16.03
CA ASN A 867 -34.43 -16.26 16.64
C ASN A 867 -34.83 -15.09 15.70
N LEU A 868 -35.84 -15.31 14.86
CA LEU A 868 -36.24 -14.36 13.81
C LEU A 868 -36.78 -13.02 14.32
N ASP A 869 -37.21 -12.94 15.58
CA ASP A 869 -37.68 -11.68 16.17
C ASP A 869 -36.54 -10.68 16.37
N ASN A 870 -35.32 -11.19 16.57
CA ASN A 870 -34.09 -10.42 16.77
C ASN A 870 -33.17 -10.41 15.54
N ARG A 871 -33.39 -11.31 14.58
CA ARG A 871 -32.62 -11.42 13.32
C ARG A 871 -33.47 -10.98 12.13
N ILE A 872 -33.58 -9.67 11.96
CA ILE A 872 -34.53 -9.06 11.01
C ILE A 872 -34.16 -9.35 9.55
N GLU A 873 -32.87 -9.44 9.23
CA GLU A 873 -32.34 -9.81 7.92
C GLU A 873 -32.75 -11.24 7.57
N ALA A 874 -32.59 -12.17 8.51
CA ALA A 874 -33.01 -13.57 8.38
C ALA A 874 -34.53 -13.70 8.20
N LYS A 875 -35.31 -12.97 9.02
CA LYS A 875 -36.77 -12.93 8.91
C LYS A 875 -37.22 -12.39 7.56
N GLN A 876 -36.55 -11.37 7.04
CA GLN A 876 -36.89 -10.76 5.76
C GLN A 876 -36.47 -11.63 4.57
N LEU A 877 -35.29 -12.26 4.61
CA LEU A 877 -34.87 -13.19 3.55
C LEU A 877 -35.83 -14.38 3.48
N ARG A 878 -36.21 -14.97 4.62
CA ARG A 878 -37.21 -16.05 4.68
C ARG A 878 -38.51 -15.64 4.00
N TYR A 879 -39.01 -14.46 4.33
CA TYR A 879 -40.23 -13.92 3.71
C TYR A 879 -40.09 -13.76 2.20
N SER A 880 -38.95 -13.22 1.73
CA SER A 880 -38.70 -13.03 0.31
C SER A 880 -38.65 -14.36 -0.45
N LEU A 881 -37.99 -15.38 0.11
CA LEU A 881 -37.94 -16.72 -0.49
C LEU A 881 -39.31 -17.41 -0.49
N LEU A 882 -40.09 -17.33 0.60
CA LEU A 882 -41.45 -17.86 0.65
C LEU A 882 -42.37 -17.20 -0.37
N LYS A 883 -42.27 -15.87 -0.51
CA LYS A 883 -43.06 -15.09 -1.47
C LYS A 883 -42.71 -15.47 -2.90
N TYR A 884 -41.42 -15.64 -3.20
CA TYR A 884 -40.96 -16.11 -4.49
C TYR A 884 -41.47 -17.52 -4.78
N ALA A 885 -41.25 -18.47 -3.87
CA ALA A 885 -41.64 -19.87 -4.04
C ALA A 885 -43.16 -20.08 -4.18
N SER A 886 -43.96 -19.20 -3.56
CA SER A 886 -45.43 -19.21 -3.67
C SER A 886 -45.95 -18.52 -4.94
N GLY A 887 -45.10 -17.78 -5.64
CA GLY A 887 -45.47 -17.00 -6.82
C GLY A 887 -45.48 -17.83 -8.10
N GLN A 888 -46.27 -17.40 -9.09
CA GLN A 888 -46.32 -18.04 -10.42
C GLN A 888 -44.97 -17.99 -11.16
N GLY A 889 -44.09 -17.04 -10.79
CA GLY A 889 -42.75 -16.91 -11.36
C GLY A 889 -41.74 -17.96 -10.88
N PHE A 890 -42.04 -18.76 -9.85
CA PHE A 890 -41.12 -19.81 -9.41
C PHE A 890 -41.26 -21.06 -10.28
N ASN A 891 -40.35 -21.19 -11.25
CA ASN A 891 -40.32 -22.31 -12.17
C ASN A 891 -38.87 -22.75 -12.44
N PRO A 892 -38.19 -23.36 -11.45
CA PRO A 892 -36.83 -23.83 -11.63
C PRO A 892 -36.79 -24.89 -12.74
N THR A 893 -35.80 -24.81 -13.61
CA THR A 893 -35.64 -25.73 -14.76
C THR A 893 -34.58 -26.79 -14.52
N VAL A 894 -33.61 -26.50 -13.65
CA VAL A 894 -32.51 -27.40 -13.31
C VAL A 894 -33.02 -28.58 -12.49
N LYS A 895 -32.69 -29.81 -12.89
CA LYS A 895 -33.07 -31.03 -12.16
C LYS A 895 -31.92 -31.55 -11.29
N ILE A 896 -32.22 -31.95 -10.05
CA ILE A 896 -31.28 -32.63 -9.15
C ILE A 896 -31.90 -33.93 -8.59
N THR A 897 -31.06 -34.89 -8.23
CA THR A 897 -31.49 -36.15 -7.59
C THR A 897 -31.39 -36.09 -6.05
N GLU A 898 -32.05 -37.01 -5.35
CA GLU A 898 -31.92 -37.14 -3.89
C GLU A 898 -30.47 -37.39 -3.45
N ALA A 899 -29.74 -38.22 -4.21
CA ALA A 899 -28.32 -38.49 -3.96
C ALA A 899 -27.46 -37.23 -4.12
N GLN A 900 -27.78 -36.41 -5.13
CA GLN A 900 -27.13 -35.11 -5.35
C GLN A 900 -27.41 -34.14 -4.20
N LEU A 901 -28.65 -34.01 -3.73
CA LEU A 901 -28.95 -33.18 -2.56
C LEU A 901 -28.28 -33.70 -1.29
N SER A 902 -28.23 -35.02 -1.12
CA SER A 902 -27.55 -35.67 0.01
C SER A 902 -26.02 -35.52 -0.02
N SER A 903 -25.43 -35.20 -1.18
CA SER A 903 -24.00 -34.91 -1.28
C SER A 903 -23.60 -33.57 -0.67
N ILE A 904 -24.57 -32.68 -0.45
CA ILE A 904 -24.35 -31.34 0.13
C ILE A 904 -25.05 -31.15 1.49
N ILE A 905 -25.92 -32.08 1.89
CA ILE A 905 -26.65 -32.08 3.17
C ILE A 905 -26.63 -33.50 3.76
N LYS A 906 -26.11 -33.63 4.99
CA LYS A 906 -26.01 -34.89 5.76
C LYS A 906 -27.35 -35.56 5.97
#